data_AF-A0A814EI46-F1
#
_entry.id   AF-A0A814EI46-F1
#
_cell.length_a   1.000
_cell.length_b   1.000
_cell.length_c   1.000
_cell.angle_alpha   90.00
_cell.angle_beta   90.00
_cell.angle_gamma   90.00
#
_symmetry.space_group_name_H-M   'P 1'
#
loop_
_entity.id
_entity.type
_entity.pdbx_description
1 polymer ?
#
loop_
_entity_poly.entity_id
_entity_poly.type
_entity_poly.pdbx_seq_one_letter_code
_entity_poly.pdbx_strand_id
1 'polypeptide(L)'
;MNSIDINSHLPYLRHSAYTHQQNRHMSISTNSKTTHSSLSTYSSKKFNSIPLLIQLCSHPDENYAYRTMRTLFSSHYSNSPNVHDEFDCNVLMYSLRYQRYKLFELLLNEISFDINFRAKDRQGNTILHYAILYGGNDTQIINKLIEKFNKFAIEIDERNNYGFTPLLLAAFCGRYDIVLSLLTQTDASPFVRDNIQFKSMFDYIEIDMKHREFIYQCQNSRQSPLSNPESKRLRARFHRTVHSRQETSFQTSQHNNNNNNNNNIFETIFPRAVENESNLLRSSIIACYDFEYFYSSLRHLLSYLKRRYPRIKTLQLLEDSQDTTITSKRALQRENSKVNVHQIFNLFDPNLRPKVTPLKPPVQKVLSTTRMPMTFKRLVTSQSQGLRKKLLPSKMGLCASGMSSEEREAMERSKALDKQLKEDAERAAKDVKLLLLGAGESGKSTILKQMKIIHMDGYSKEDFEQYREVVYSNTIQSLATIIRAMETLNIQFSSSDRERDAAMVLDKISRMADTEPFESELLDAMKKLWNDNGVQQCFNRSNEYQLNDSAKYFLDKLDEIGSPQYLPSTQDILRTRVKTTGIVEINFTFKDLNFRVFDVGGQRSERKKWIHCFEDVTAIIFIVALSEYDQVLVEDETTNRMHESLRLFDSICNNKWFVNTSIILFLNKKDLFAEKITRSSLRKCFPEYQGKDEYTEASEYIQAQFVAQNKSEQKEIYCHLTCATDTQNVQFVFDAVTDVIITNNLRASGLY
;
A
#
# COMPACT_ATOMS: atom_id res chain seq x y z
N MET A 1 36.63 -41.67 -13.06
CA MET A 1 37.26 -40.98 -11.92
C MET A 1 36.17 -40.26 -11.14
N ASN A 2 35.77 -40.95 -10.06
CA ASN A 2 35.00 -40.59 -8.86
C ASN A 2 33.83 -39.59 -8.94
N SER A 3 32.63 -40.18 -9.08
CA SER A 3 31.36 -39.73 -8.53
C SER A 3 31.44 -39.61 -6.99
N ILE A 4 31.13 -38.43 -6.45
CA ILE A 4 30.96 -38.21 -5.01
C ILE A 4 29.50 -38.49 -4.66
N ASP A 5 29.31 -39.57 -3.91
CA ASP A 5 28.05 -40.08 -3.37
C ASP A 5 27.58 -39.16 -2.23
N ILE A 6 26.42 -38.50 -2.37
CA ILE A 6 25.90 -37.50 -1.41
C ILE A 6 25.03 -38.15 -0.28
N ASN A 7 24.91 -39.48 -0.24
CA ASN A 7 24.02 -40.15 0.72
C ASN A 7 24.69 -40.67 2.01
N SER A 8 25.81 -40.09 2.47
CA SER A 8 26.53 -40.62 3.64
C SER A 8 26.79 -39.66 4.82
N HIS A 9 26.18 -38.47 4.88
CA HIS A 9 26.23 -37.62 6.09
C HIS A 9 24.89 -36.99 6.47
N LEU A 10 23.96 -37.85 6.90
CA LEU A 10 22.83 -37.47 7.77
C LEU A 10 22.70 -38.52 8.88
N PRO A 11 23.32 -38.27 10.04
CA PRO A 11 22.65 -38.64 11.28
C PRO A 11 22.72 -37.47 12.28
N TYR A 12 21.56 -37.04 12.76
CA TYR A 12 21.26 -36.48 14.10
C TYR A 12 20.05 -35.54 14.01
N LEU A 13 18.89 -36.12 13.71
CA LEU A 13 17.58 -35.55 14.02
C LEU A 13 16.70 -36.67 14.58
N ARG A 14 16.89 -37.03 15.85
CA ARG A 14 15.86 -37.65 16.71
C ARG A 14 16.05 -37.22 18.16
N HIS A 15 14.97 -36.68 18.74
CA HIS A 15 14.83 -36.32 20.14
C HIS A 15 15.14 -37.48 21.10
N SER A 16 15.85 -37.20 22.20
CA SER A 16 15.30 -37.33 23.57
C SER A 16 16.30 -36.84 24.62
N ALA A 17 15.77 -36.29 25.71
CA ALA A 17 16.51 -35.86 26.87
C ALA A 17 17.22 -37.02 27.61
N TYR A 18 18.24 -36.64 28.38
CA TYR A 18 18.91 -37.31 29.50
C TYR A 18 19.97 -38.43 29.26
N THR A 19 21.19 -38.07 29.69
CA THR A 19 22.24 -38.82 30.41
C THR A 19 22.93 -40.06 29.81
N HIS A 20 24.27 -39.97 29.83
CA HIS A 20 25.30 -41.00 30.02
C HIS A 20 25.53 -42.12 28.99
N GLN A 21 26.70 -42.00 28.34
CA GLN A 21 27.80 -42.98 28.24
C GLN A 21 27.65 -44.31 27.46
N GLN A 22 28.69 -44.51 26.62
CA GLN A 22 29.36 -45.76 26.20
C GLN A 22 28.89 -46.53 24.95
N ASN A 23 29.76 -46.44 23.93
CA ASN A 23 30.44 -47.53 23.21
C ASN A 23 29.69 -48.85 22.91
N ARG A 24 29.62 -49.24 21.62
CA ARG A 24 30.47 -50.29 20.98
C ARG A 24 29.87 -50.79 19.64
N HIS A 25 30.73 -50.72 18.61
CA HIS A 25 31.10 -51.73 17.60
C HIS A 25 30.09 -52.66 16.88
N MET A 26 30.38 -52.78 15.57
CA MET A 26 30.30 -53.95 14.68
C MET A 26 28.93 -54.31 14.08
N SER A 27 28.76 -54.73 12.81
CA SER A 27 29.55 -54.75 11.56
C SER A 27 28.76 -55.63 10.55
N ILE A 28 28.91 -55.33 9.25
CA ILE A 28 28.94 -56.28 8.10
C ILE A 28 27.63 -56.68 7.37
N SER A 29 27.61 -56.28 6.08
CA SER A 29 27.20 -56.97 4.84
C SER A 29 25.71 -57.31 4.59
N THR A 30 25.17 -57.38 3.36
CA THR A 30 25.70 -57.49 1.99
C THR A 30 24.52 -57.27 1.01
N ASN A 31 24.81 -56.81 -0.22
CA ASN A 31 24.19 -57.18 -1.52
C ASN A 31 22.66 -57.38 -1.65
N SER A 32 21.96 -57.03 -2.71
CA SER A 32 22.23 -56.38 -4.00
C SER A 32 20.90 -56.42 -4.78
N LYS A 33 20.69 -55.45 -5.67
CA LYS A 33 19.90 -55.50 -6.91
C LYS A 33 18.35 -55.51 -6.86
N THR A 34 17.84 -54.43 -7.48
CA THR A 34 16.73 -54.36 -8.47
C THR A 34 15.32 -54.76 -8.06
N THR A 35 14.39 -53.80 -8.03
CA THR A 35 13.41 -53.55 -9.12
C THR A 35 12.39 -52.49 -8.71
N HIS A 36 11.96 -51.71 -9.69
CA HIS A 36 10.85 -50.76 -9.60
C HIS A 36 9.52 -51.48 -9.27
N SER A 37 8.75 -50.96 -8.31
CA SER A 37 7.34 -50.61 -8.50
C SER A 37 6.70 -50.08 -7.20
N SER A 38 5.98 -48.97 -7.36
CA SER A 38 4.77 -48.55 -6.61
C SER A 38 4.62 -48.90 -5.13
N LEU A 39 4.60 -47.88 -4.27
CA LEU A 39 3.68 -47.80 -3.14
C LEU A 39 3.38 -46.34 -2.79
N SER A 40 2.28 -45.84 -3.38
CA SER A 40 1.39 -44.93 -2.67
C SER A 40 0.93 -45.59 -1.37
N THR A 41 0.58 -44.76 -0.38
CA THR A 41 0.07 -45.07 0.98
C THR A 41 1.13 -45.24 2.05
N TYR A 42 1.49 -44.13 2.70
CA TYR A 42 1.47 -44.05 4.16
C TYR A 42 1.05 -42.63 4.58
N SER A 43 -0.26 -42.47 4.77
CA SER A 43 -0.80 -41.45 5.66
C SER A 43 -0.45 -41.85 7.09
N SER A 44 0.47 -41.12 7.75
CA SER A 44 0.39 -40.91 9.20
C SER A 44 1.33 -39.80 9.68
N LYS A 45 0.73 -38.83 10.39
CA LYS A 45 1.32 -37.80 11.28
C LYS A 45 2.00 -36.58 10.64
N LYS A 46 1.20 -35.50 10.53
CA LYS A 46 1.67 -34.10 10.42
C LYS A 46 2.62 -33.76 11.58
N PHE A 47 3.91 -33.59 11.29
CA PHE A 47 4.83 -32.80 12.09
C PHE A 47 5.43 -31.72 11.19
N ASN A 48 5.38 -30.48 11.67
CA ASN A 48 5.82 -29.23 11.02
C ASN A 48 7.23 -29.35 10.43
N SER A 49 7.36 -29.52 9.11
CA SER A 49 8.67 -29.53 8.44
C SER A 49 8.97 -28.15 7.86
N ILE A 50 9.87 -27.40 8.50
CA ILE A 50 10.42 -26.14 7.97
C ILE A 50 11.06 -26.45 6.59
N PRO A 51 10.76 -25.69 5.52
CA PRO A 51 11.33 -25.90 4.19
C PRO A 51 12.86 -25.97 4.17
N LEU A 52 13.44 -26.83 3.32
CA LEU A 52 14.89 -27.07 3.23
C LEU A 52 15.72 -25.78 3.08
N LEU A 53 15.28 -24.84 2.23
CA LEU A 53 15.98 -23.57 2.04
C LEU A 53 16.03 -22.72 3.31
N ILE A 54 14.98 -22.78 4.13
CA ILE A 54 14.93 -22.09 5.44
C ILE A 54 15.85 -22.81 6.44
N GLN A 55 15.87 -24.15 6.43
CA GLN A 55 16.78 -24.93 7.28
C GLN A 55 18.26 -24.60 7.00
N LEU A 56 18.63 -24.40 5.73
CA LEU A 56 20.00 -24.00 5.36
C LEU A 56 20.42 -22.65 5.98
N CYS A 57 19.49 -21.71 6.16
CA CYS A 57 19.79 -20.43 6.83
C CYS A 57 20.14 -20.62 8.32
N SER A 58 19.57 -21.64 8.96
CA SER A 58 19.85 -21.99 10.37
C SER A 58 21.06 -22.91 10.55
N HIS A 59 21.66 -23.39 9.46
CA HIS A 59 22.77 -24.35 9.51
C HIS A 59 24.02 -23.72 10.17
N PRO A 60 24.76 -24.45 11.04
CA PRO A 60 25.92 -23.90 11.74
C PRO A 60 27.06 -23.49 10.80
N ASP A 61 27.31 -24.28 9.74
CA ASP A 61 28.29 -23.97 8.69
C ASP A 61 27.63 -23.21 7.53
N GLU A 62 27.91 -21.91 7.43
CA GLU A 62 27.42 -21.03 6.37
C GLU A 62 28.04 -21.34 5.00
N ASN A 63 29.28 -21.82 4.93
CA ASN A 63 29.92 -22.14 3.65
C ASN A 63 29.30 -23.40 3.04
N TYR A 64 28.99 -24.39 3.88
CA TYR A 64 28.21 -25.57 3.46
C TYR A 64 26.81 -25.17 2.98
N ALA A 65 26.11 -24.32 3.74
CA ALA A 65 24.79 -23.82 3.38
C ALA A 65 24.83 -23.07 2.03
N TYR A 66 25.84 -22.22 1.82
CA TYR A 66 26.02 -21.44 0.60
C TYR A 66 26.24 -22.34 -0.61
N ARG A 67 27.14 -23.33 -0.52
CA ARG A 67 27.42 -24.27 -1.62
C ARG A 67 26.19 -25.11 -1.95
N THR A 68 25.49 -25.59 -0.93
CA THR A 68 24.28 -26.39 -1.08
C THR A 68 23.17 -25.58 -1.74
N MET A 69 22.91 -24.38 -1.24
CA MET A 69 21.89 -23.46 -1.76
C MET A 69 22.19 -23.07 -3.22
N ARG A 70 23.44 -22.72 -3.54
CA ARG A 70 23.87 -22.42 -4.92
C ARG A 70 23.71 -23.62 -5.86
N THR A 71 23.99 -24.83 -5.40
CA THR A 71 23.81 -26.06 -6.19
C THR A 71 22.32 -26.33 -6.43
N LEU A 72 21.47 -26.15 -5.42
CA LEU A 72 20.02 -26.31 -5.53
C LEU A 72 19.41 -25.36 -6.57
N PHE A 73 19.90 -24.11 -6.63
CA PHE A 73 19.46 -23.12 -7.61
C PHE A 73 20.06 -23.31 -9.01
N SER A 74 21.23 -23.95 -9.12
CA SER A 74 21.87 -24.26 -10.41
C SER A 74 21.30 -25.52 -11.09
N SER A 75 20.73 -26.44 -10.33
CA SER A 75 20.09 -27.63 -10.87
C SER A 75 18.69 -27.29 -11.42
N HIS A 76 18.32 -27.79 -12.60
CA HIS A 76 17.00 -27.58 -13.27
C HIS A 76 15.77 -28.13 -12.47
N TYR A 77 15.88 -28.32 -11.16
CA TYR A 77 14.80 -28.72 -10.29
C TYR A 77 14.01 -27.51 -9.77
N SER A 78 12.69 -27.66 -9.74
CA SER A 78 11.68 -26.65 -9.39
C SER A 78 11.70 -26.24 -7.90
N ASN A 79 12.81 -25.73 -7.40
CA ASN A 79 12.88 -25.20 -6.04
C ASN A 79 12.59 -23.70 -6.07
N SER A 80 11.33 -23.34 -5.80
CA SER A 80 10.92 -21.94 -5.68
C SER A 80 11.68 -21.28 -4.52
N PRO A 81 12.33 -20.12 -4.72
CA PRO A 81 12.97 -19.38 -3.64
C PRO A 81 11.95 -18.71 -2.70
N ASN A 82 10.67 -18.72 -3.06
CA ASN A 82 9.55 -18.13 -2.31
C ASN A 82 8.93 -19.07 -1.27
N VAL A 83 9.66 -20.09 -0.84
CA VAL A 83 9.21 -20.91 0.29
C VAL A 83 9.09 -20.05 1.54
N HIS A 84 8.01 -20.27 2.27
CA HIS A 84 7.75 -19.66 3.56
C HIS A 84 7.48 -20.75 4.59
N ASP A 85 7.74 -20.44 5.85
CA ASP A 85 7.38 -21.31 6.97
C ASP A 85 5.92 -21.09 7.40
N GLU A 86 5.55 -21.64 8.56
CA GLU A 86 4.23 -21.45 9.15
C GLU A 86 3.99 -20.02 9.62
N PHE A 87 5.04 -19.22 9.85
CA PHE A 87 4.95 -17.82 10.26
C PHE A 87 5.01 -16.85 9.07
N ASP A 88 4.84 -17.36 7.84
CA ASP A 88 4.94 -16.63 6.57
C ASP A 88 6.32 -15.99 6.34
N CYS A 89 7.34 -16.44 7.08
CA CYS A 89 8.72 -15.98 6.95
C CYS A 89 9.40 -16.69 5.78
N ASN A 90 9.93 -15.91 4.84
CA ASN A 90 10.65 -16.45 3.69
C ASN A 90 12.15 -16.65 3.98
N VAL A 91 12.84 -17.30 3.04
CA VAL A 91 14.29 -17.57 3.13
C VAL A 91 15.15 -16.30 3.30
N LEU A 92 14.72 -15.18 2.72
CA LEU A 92 15.43 -13.90 2.81
C LEU A 92 15.36 -13.32 4.23
N MET A 93 14.18 -13.35 4.87
CA MET A 93 13.99 -12.95 6.27
C MET A 93 14.83 -13.80 7.22
N TYR A 94 14.91 -15.10 6.95
CA TYR A 94 15.72 -16.04 7.73
C TYR A 94 17.22 -15.81 7.60
N SER A 95 17.70 -15.46 6.40
CA SER A 95 19.12 -15.10 6.21
C SER A 95 19.52 -13.88 7.05
N LEU A 96 18.64 -12.88 7.18
CA LEU A 96 18.86 -11.73 8.07
C LEU A 96 18.73 -12.10 9.54
N ARG A 97 17.69 -12.85 9.93
CA ARG A 97 17.47 -13.29 11.32
C ARG A 97 18.66 -14.03 11.90
N TYR A 98 19.32 -14.87 11.10
CA TYR A 98 20.52 -15.62 11.49
C TYR A 98 21.84 -14.93 11.09
N GLN A 99 21.79 -13.67 10.62
CA GLN A 99 22.95 -12.87 10.22
C GLN A 99 23.87 -13.58 9.20
N ARG A 100 23.28 -14.35 8.28
CA ARG A 100 23.97 -15.08 7.22
C ARG A 100 24.13 -14.21 5.97
N TYR A 101 24.99 -13.20 6.07
CA TYR A 101 25.15 -12.18 5.03
C TYR A 101 25.61 -12.75 3.68
N LYS A 102 26.40 -13.84 3.66
CA LYS A 102 26.82 -14.46 2.38
C LYS A 102 25.64 -15.12 1.67
N LEU A 103 24.73 -15.74 2.44
CA LEU A 103 23.49 -16.31 1.90
C LEU A 103 22.53 -15.21 1.44
N PHE A 104 22.41 -14.13 2.22
CA PHE A 104 21.61 -12.98 1.84
C PHE A 104 22.08 -12.37 0.51
N GLU A 105 23.39 -12.18 0.32
CA GLU A 105 23.96 -11.69 -0.95
C GLU A 105 23.72 -12.66 -2.13
N LEU A 106 23.84 -13.98 -1.90
CA LEU A 106 23.53 -14.98 -2.92
C LEU A 106 22.08 -14.81 -3.41
N LEU A 107 21.13 -14.76 -2.47
CA LEU A 107 19.70 -14.59 -2.74
C LEU A 107 19.42 -13.26 -3.46
N LEU A 108 20.04 -12.17 -3.00
CA LEU A 108 19.84 -10.82 -3.54
C LEU A 108 20.44 -10.61 -4.95
N ASN A 109 21.45 -11.40 -5.33
CA ASN A 109 22.16 -11.23 -6.59
C ASN A 109 21.74 -12.28 -7.63
N GLU A 110 21.78 -13.58 -7.29
CA GLU A 110 21.56 -14.65 -8.26
C GLU A 110 20.06 -14.88 -8.55
N ILE A 111 19.14 -14.49 -7.65
CA ILE A 111 17.73 -14.92 -7.67
C ILE A 111 16.75 -13.76 -7.42
N SER A 112 17.23 -12.52 -7.48
CA SER A 112 16.41 -11.34 -7.16
C SER A 112 15.18 -11.13 -8.05
N PHE A 113 15.09 -11.75 -9.22
CA PHE A 113 13.87 -11.66 -10.04
C PHE A 113 12.78 -12.65 -9.62
N ASP A 114 13.17 -13.77 -8.99
CA ASP A 114 12.24 -14.84 -8.58
C ASP A 114 11.84 -14.73 -7.11
N ILE A 115 12.56 -13.93 -6.29
CA ILE A 115 12.26 -13.73 -4.86
C ILE A 115 11.17 -12.68 -4.65
N ASN A 116 10.18 -13.02 -3.82
CA ASN A 116 9.12 -12.15 -3.36
C ASN A 116 9.60 -11.25 -2.21
N PHE A 117 10.10 -10.06 -2.56
CA PHE A 117 10.46 -9.00 -1.61
C PHE A 117 9.26 -8.39 -0.86
N ARG A 118 8.03 -8.63 -1.33
CA ARG A 118 6.78 -8.12 -0.72
C ARG A 118 6.19 -9.08 0.31
N ALA A 119 6.86 -10.19 0.58
CA ALA A 119 6.43 -11.13 1.62
C ALA A 119 6.40 -10.42 2.99
N LYS A 120 5.39 -10.77 3.79
CA LYS A 120 5.21 -10.32 5.16
C LYS A 120 5.10 -11.54 6.06
N ASP A 121 5.69 -11.46 7.25
CA ASP A 121 5.42 -12.44 8.30
C ASP A 121 3.98 -12.27 8.87
N ARG A 122 3.58 -13.17 9.78
CA ARG A 122 2.30 -13.05 10.49
C ARG A 122 2.12 -11.77 11.31
N GLN A 123 3.21 -11.11 11.69
CA GLN A 123 3.18 -9.81 12.37
C GLN A 123 3.10 -8.63 11.38
N GLY A 124 3.09 -8.88 10.07
CA GLY A 124 3.07 -7.85 9.03
C GLY A 124 4.45 -7.23 8.76
N ASN A 125 5.53 -7.77 9.31
CA ASN A 125 6.89 -7.26 9.10
C ASN A 125 7.38 -7.62 7.70
N THR A 126 7.90 -6.61 7.01
CA THR A 126 8.58 -6.75 5.72
C THR A 126 10.06 -7.07 5.89
N ILE A 127 10.75 -7.42 4.80
CA ILE A 127 12.21 -7.63 4.84
C ILE A 127 12.98 -6.40 5.34
N LEU A 128 12.50 -5.18 5.10
CA LEU A 128 13.11 -3.97 5.65
C LEU A 128 13.00 -3.90 7.18
N HIS A 129 11.91 -4.36 7.77
CA HIS A 129 11.80 -4.48 9.23
C HIS A 129 12.82 -5.48 9.77
N TYR A 130 13.00 -6.63 9.11
CA TYR A 130 14.01 -7.62 9.48
C TYR A 130 15.44 -7.11 9.33
N ALA A 131 15.74 -6.40 8.24
CA ALA A 131 17.04 -5.76 8.05
C ALA A 131 17.31 -4.71 9.13
N ILE A 132 16.25 -4.06 9.61
CA ILE A 132 16.38 -3.10 10.70
C ILE A 132 16.65 -3.79 12.05
N LEU A 133 16.04 -4.94 12.31
CA LEU A 133 16.22 -5.62 13.59
C LEU A 133 17.49 -6.46 13.63
N TYR A 134 17.89 -7.04 12.50
CA TYR A 134 18.89 -8.10 12.44
C TYR A 134 20.06 -7.82 11.49
N GLY A 135 20.01 -6.76 10.67
CA GLY A 135 21.04 -6.43 9.67
C GLY A 135 22.37 -5.88 10.21
N GLY A 136 22.59 -5.92 11.52
CA GLY A 136 23.81 -5.39 12.16
C GLY A 136 23.89 -3.85 12.14
N ASN A 137 25.10 -3.32 12.36
CA ASN A 137 25.39 -1.88 12.38
C ASN A 137 25.78 -1.32 10.99
N ASP A 138 26.01 -2.20 10.01
CA ASP A 138 26.40 -1.79 8.67
C ASP A 138 25.16 -1.38 7.84
N THR A 139 25.19 -0.18 7.26
CA THR A 139 24.11 0.35 6.41
C THR A 139 24.10 -0.26 5.02
N GLN A 140 25.14 -1.02 4.61
CA GLN A 140 25.24 -1.62 3.28
C GLN A 140 24.04 -2.50 2.91
N ILE A 141 23.57 -3.33 3.84
CA ILE A 141 22.43 -4.23 3.60
C ILE A 141 21.15 -3.44 3.34
N ILE A 142 20.94 -2.38 4.12
CA ILE A 142 19.79 -1.48 3.96
C ILE A 142 19.87 -0.74 2.63
N ASN A 143 21.03 -0.18 2.27
CA ASN A 143 21.19 0.54 1.01
C ASN A 143 20.98 -0.37 -0.20
N LYS A 144 21.47 -1.62 -0.16
CA LYS A 144 21.22 -2.62 -1.21
C LYS A 144 19.74 -3.01 -1.30
N LEU A 145 19.04 -3.16 -0.18
CA LEU A 145 17.60 -3.40 -0.17
C LEU A 145 16.83 -2.20 -0.72
N ILE A 146 17.19 -0.98 -0.34
CA ILE A 146 16.60 0.25 -0.88
C ILE A 146 16.78 0.32 -2.40
N GLU A 147 17.97 0.03 -2.92
CA GLU A 147 18.22 0.00 -4.37
C GLU A 147 17.27 -0.98 -5.08
N LYS A 148 17.08 -2.18 -4.53
CA LYS A 148 16.13 -3.17 -5.07
C LYS A 148 14.69 -2.72 -4.94
N PHE A 149 14.31 -2.12 -3.81
CA PHE A 149 12.96 -1.60 -3.59
C PHE A 149 12.63 -0.49 -4.58
N ASN A 150 13.55 0.43 -4.82
CA ASN A 150 13.43 1.48 -5.83
C ASN A 150 13.34 0.88 -7.24
N LYS A 151 14.20 -0.08 -7.58
CA LYS A 151 14.20 -0.77 -8.88
C LYS A 151 12.89 -1.50 -9.17
N PHE A 152 12.27 -2.11 -8.17
CA PHE A 152 11.03 -2.89 -8.30
C PHE A 152 9.78 -2.13 -7.84
N ALA A 153 9.88 -0.82 -7.57
CA ALA A 153 8.81 0.03 -7.06
C ALA A 153 8.04 -0.62 -5.89
N ILE A 154 8.79 -1.10 -4.89
CA ILE A 154 8.25 -1.71 -3.68
C ILE A 154 7.99 -0.63 -2.64
N GLU A 155 6.85 -0.71 -1.97
CA GLU A 155 6.42 0.23 -0.96
C GLU A 155 7.27 0.10 0.32
N ILE A 156 7.79 1.24 0.79
CA ILE A 156 8.74 1.29 1.91
C ILE A 156 8.04 1.59 3.24
N ASP A 157 6.92 2.31 3.21
CA ASP A 157 6.12 2.68 4.39
C ASP A 157 5.07 1.62 4.78
N GLU A 158 5.27 0.36 4.38
CA GLU A 158 4.36 -0.69 4.79
C GLU A 158 4.37 -0.83 6.32
N ARG A 159 3.19 -0.78 6.93
CA ARG A 159 3.01 -0.88 8.37
C ARG A 159 2.86 -2.33 8.78
N ASN A 160 3.55 -2.74 9.84
CA ASN A 160 3.30 -4.01 10.51
C ASN A 160 2.02 -3.93 11.36
N ASN A 161 1.62 -5.02 12.00
CA ASN A 161 0.40 -5.10 12.83
C ASN A 161 0.41 -4.12 14.03
N TYR A 162 1.59 -3.63 14.41
CA TYR A 162 1.80 -2.64 15.46
C TYR A 162 1.79 -1.20 14.95
N GLY A 163 1.62 -1.00 13.64
CA GLY A 163 1.60 0.31 12.99
C GLY A 163 2.97 0.91 12.72
N PHE A 164 4.07 0.17 12.98
CA PHE A 164 5.42 0.63 12.67
C PHE A 164 5.70 0.48 11.18
N THR A 165 6.21 1.57 10.59
CA THR A 165 6.93 1.52 9.32
C THR A 165 8.41 1.19 9.58
N PRO A 166 9.18 0.80 8.56
CA PRO A 166 10.64 0.68 8.67
C PRO A 166 11.28 1.97 9.20
N LEU A 167 10.82 3.15 8.76
CA LEU A 167 11.32 4.42 9.27
C LEU A 167 11.06 4.62 10.76
N LEU A 168 9.83 4.32 11.22
CA LEU A 168 9.47 4.39 12.64
C LEU A 168 10.30 3.41 13.47
N LEU A 169 10.50 2.19 12.97
CA LEU A 169 11.29 1.17 13.66
C LEU A 169 12.76 1.57 13.74
N ALA A 170 13.34 2.16 12.68
CA ALA A 170 14.71 2.67 12.70
C ALA A 170 14.90 3.79 13.74
N ALA A 171 13.93 4.70 13.84
CA ALA A 171 13.93 5.76 14.85
C ALA A 171 13.78 5.21 16.27
N PHE A 172 12.88 4.24 16.47
CA PHE A 172 12.71 3.54 17.75
C PHE A 172 13.98 2.79 18.19
N CYS A 173 14.71 2.19 17.24
CA CYS A 173 15.98 1.52 17.51
C CYS A 173 17.18 2.49 17.67
N GLY A 174 16.99 3.80 17.51
CA GLY A 174 18.06 4.80 17.61
C GLY A 174 19.11 4.70 16.50
N ARG A 175 18.77 4.15 15.32
CA ARG A 175 19.71 3.97 14.20
C ARG A 175 19.56 5.07 13.16
N TYR A 176 20.08 6.25 13.50
CA TYR A 176 19.86 7.47 12.73
C TYR A 176 20.47 7.48 11.33
N ASP A 177 21.55 6.74 11.08
CA ASP A 177 22.11 6.60 9.73
C ASP A 177 21.11 5.91 8.79
N ILE A 178 20.34 4.95 9.31
CA ILE A 178 19.29 4.25 8.55
C ILE A 178 18.06 5.15 8.38
N VAL A 179 17.71 5.92 9.41
CA VAL A 179 16.66 6.95 9.30
C VAL A 179 17.03 7.93 8.19
N LEU A 180 18.27 8.40 8.15
CA LEU A 180 18.77 9.31 7.12
C LEU A 180 18.77 8.66 5.73
N SER A 181 19.27 7.42 5.60
CA SER A 181 19.23 6.68 4.32
C SER A 181 17.80 6.52 3.80
N LEU A 182 16.85 6.14 4.65
CA LEU A 182 15.45 6.01 4.26
C LEU A 182 14.86 7.35 3.83
N LEU A 183 15.11 8.43 4.56
CA LEU A 183 14.57 9.76 4.21
C LEU A 183 15.20 10.40 2.98
N THR A 184 16.40 9.98 2.57
CA THR A 184 17.15 10.60 1.45
C THR A 184 17.09 9.80 0.16
N GLN A 185 16.97 8.47 0.26
CA GLN A 185 17.00 7.57 -0.89
C GLN A 185 15.61 7.01 -1.25
N THR A 186 14.59 7.39 -0.48
CA THR A 186 13.23 6.84 -0.58
C THR A 186 12.17 7.88 -0.26
N ASP A 187 10.91 7.59 -0.58
CA ASP A 187 9.76 8.44 -0.27
C ASP A 187 9.16 8.14 1.13
N ALA A 188 9.95 7.63 2.08
CA ALA A 188 9.48 7.27 3.41
C ALA A 188 8.95 8.49 4.20
N SER A 189 7.73 8.39 4.71
CA SER A 189 7.02 9.47 5.39
C SER A 189 7.36 9.54 6.88
N PRO A 190 7.91 10.68 7.36
CA PRO A 190 8.26 10.86 8.78
C PRO A 190 7.07 11.10 9.71
N PHE A 191 5.87 11.31 9.14
CA PHE A 191 4.67 11.73 9.89
C PHE A 191 3.77 10.56 10.30
N VAL A 192 4.05 9.36 9.80
CA VAL A 192 3.31 8.16 10.20
C VAL A 192 3.46 7.96 11.70
N ARG A 193 2.36 7.57 12.37
CA ARG A 193 2.35 7.26 13.80
C ARG A 193 2.17 5.77 14.03
N ASP A 194 2.75 5.23 15.09
CA ASP A 194 2.53 3.83 15.46
C ASP A 194 1.12 3.62 16.07
N ASN A 195 0.62 2.38 16.10
CA ASN A 195 -0.73 2.09 16.63
C ASN A 195 -0.73 1.89 18.16
N ILE A 196 0.43 1.79 18.81
CA ILE A 196 0.57 1.47 20.23
C ILE A 196 0.62 2.76 21.06
N GLN A 197 1.51 3.68 20.68
CA GLN A 197 1.82 4.91 21.40
C GLN A 197 1.37 6.17 20.65
N PHE A 198 0.89 6.03 19.41
CA PHE A 198 0.52 7.14 18.53
C PHE A 198 1.66 8.15 18.33
N LYS A 199 2.91 7.65 18.31
CA LYS A 199 4.14 8.42 18.17
C LYS A 199 4.68 8.34 16.75
N SER A 200 5.13 9.49 16.28
CA SER A 200 5.83 9.67 15.01
C SER A 200 7.33 9.44 15.15
N MET A 201 8.04 9.48 14.02
CA MET A 201 9.51 9.41 13.98
C MET A 201 10.14 10.49 14.86
N PHE A 202 9.61 11.71 14.81
CA PHE A 202 10.11 12.84 15.61
C PHE A 202 9.96 12.60 17.12
N ASP A 203 8.84 12.01 17.54
CA ASP A 203 8.59 11.71 18.96
C ASP A 203 9.59 10.67 19.49
N TYR A 204 9.93 9.65 18.70
CA TYR A 204 10.92 8.64 19.09
C TYR A 204 12.34 9.21 19.19
N ILE A 205 12.74 10.08 18.27
CA ILE A 205 14.03 10.77 18.34
C ILE A 205 14.10 11.64 19.59
N GLU A 206 13.06 12.42 19.88
CA GLU A 206 13.02 13.29 21.06
C GLU A 206 13.16 12.49 22.36
N ILE A 207 12.47 11.34 22.46
CA ILE A 207 12.54 10.45 23.62
C ILE A 207 13.95 9.87 23.80
N ASP A 208 14.58 9.38 22.72
CA ASP A 208 15.92 8.79 22.78
C ASP A 208 16.98 9.84 23.19
N MET A 209 16.85 11.07 22.69
CA MET A 209 17.72 12.19 23.08
C MET A 209 17.57 12.54 24.56
N LYS A 210 16.34 12.71 25.06
CA LYS A 210 16.09 13.00 26.48
C LYS A 210 16.62 11.90 27.39
N HIS A 211 16.48 10.64 26.97
CA HIS A 211 16.98 9.50 27.73
C HIS A 211 18.51 9.47 27.80
N ARG A 212 19.21 9.76 26.71
CA ARG A 212 20.68 9.75 26.67
C ARG A 212 21.31 10.96 27.36
N GLU A 213 20.67 12.12 27.28
CA GLU A 213 21.06 13.31 28.05
C GLU A 213 20.98 13.04 29.56
N PHE A 214 19.91 12.40 30.02
CA PHE A 214 19.78 11.98 31.42
C PHE A 214 20.90 11.00 31.85
N ILE A 215 21.26 10.04 31.00
CA ILE A 215 22.38 9.12 31.26
C ILE A 215 23.70 9.88 31.37
N TYR A 216 23.95 10.83 30.47
CA TYR A 216 25.16 11.67 30.47
C TYR A 216 25.27 12.51 31.77
N GLN A 217 24.17 13.14 32.19
CA GLN A 217 24.11 13.91 33.43
C GLN A 217 24.37 13.03 34.67
N CYS A 218 23.78 11.82 34.70
CA CYS A 218 24.00 10.85 35.77
C CYS A 218 25.45 10.34 35.83
N GLN A 219 26.15 10.23 34.69
CA GLN A 219 27.56 9.82 34.65
C GLN A 219 28.51 10.92 35.13
N ASN A 220 28.17 12.19 34.92
CA ASN A 220 28.99 13.34 35.30
C ASN A 220 28.73 13.84 36.73
N SER A 221 27.55 13.58 37.28
CA SER A 221 27.32 13.69 38.73
C SER A 221 27.96 12.48 39.42
N ARG A 222 28.80 12.64 40.45
CA ARG A 222 29.42 11.52 41.20
C ARG A 222 28.41 10.63 41.98
N GLN A 223 27.14 10.62 41.61
CA GLN A 223 26.13 9.71 42.13
C GLN A 223 26.01 8.52 41.19
N SER A 224 26.20 7.31 41.73
CA SER A 224 26.01 6.10 40.94
C SER A 224 24.59 6.05 40.36
N PRO A 225 24.40 5.72 39.07
CA PRO A 225 23.08 5.72 38.42
C PRO A 225 22.07 4.77 39.10
N LEU A 226 22.56 3.85 39.93
CA LEU A 226 21.82 2.86 40.69
C LEU A 226 21.31 3.35 42.06
N SER A 227 21.76 4.51 42.55
CA SER A 227 21.44 5.01 43.90
C SER A 227 20.42 6.15 43.94
N ASN A 228 20.11 6.80 42.81
CA ASN A 228 19.17 7.91 42.75
C ASN A 228 17.69 7.44 42.91
N PRO A 229 16.92 7.97 43.88
CA PRO A 229 15.50 7.65 44.07
C PRO A 229 14.62 7.89 42.82
N GLU A 230 15.00 8.85 41.97
CA GLU A 230 14.29 9.15 40.73
C GLU A 230 14.57 8.15 39.62
N SER A 231 15.80 7.61 39.53
CA SER A 231 16.12 6.53 38.58
C SER A 231 15.37 5.25 38.93
N LYS A 232 15.19 4.96 40.23
CA LYS A 232 14.30 3.90 40.72
C LYS A 232 12.82 4.18 40.42
N ARG A 233 12.36 5.43 40.50
CA ARG A 233 10.96 5.80 40.16
C ARG A 233 10.67 5.73 38.66
N LEU A 234 11.58 6.16 37.80
CA LEU A 234 11.45 6.04 36.34
C LEU A 234 11.55 4.58 35.87
N ARG A 235 12.47 3.78 36.45
CA ARG A 235 12.46 2.31 36.27
C ARG A 235 11.17 1.68 36.77
N ALA A 236 10.68 2.07 37.96
CA ALA A 236 9.44 1.55 38.50
C ALA A 236 8.23 2.01 37.68
N ARG A 237 8.27 3.18 37.02
CA ARG A 237 7.21 3.67 36.13
C ARG A 237 7.26 2.93 34.79
N PHE A 238 8.44 2.72 34.21
CA PHE A 238 8.63 1.89 33.01
C PHE A 238 8.25 0.42 33.28
N HIS A 239 8.70 -0.16 34.40
CA HIS A 239 8.27 -1.48 34.84
C HIS A 239 6.78 -1.52 35.19
N ARG A 240 6.17 -0.48 35.77
CA ARG A 240 4.70 -0.43 36.01
C ARG A 240 3.92 -0.29 34.72
N THR A 241 4.38 0.48 33.73
CA THR A 241 3.75 0.51 32.39
C THR A 241 3.83 -0.86 31.71
N VAL A 242 4.83 -1.67 32.09
CA VAL A 242 5.00 -3.07 31.64
C VAL A 242 4.29 -4.10 32.54
N HIS A 243 4.06 -3.83 33.83
CA HIS A 243 3.51 -4.76 34.85
C HIS A 243 2.17 -4.35 35.50
N SER A 244 1.54 -3.22 35.16
CA SER A 244 0.27 -2.77 35.77
C SER A 244 -0.96 -3.57 35.32
N ARG A 245 -0.84 -4.89 35.27
CA ARG A 245 -1.92 -5.88 35.21
C ARG A 245 -1.66 -7.11 36.10
N GLN A 246 -0.84 -7.01 37.15
CA GLN A 246 -0.66 -8.12 38.11
C GLN A 246 -1.35 -7.97 39.48
N GLU A 247 -1.94 -6.82 39.85
CA GLU A 247 -2.48 -6.64 41.22
C GLU A 247 -3.94 -6.16 41.33
N THR A 248 -4.76 -6.39 40.31
CA THR A 248 -6.23 -6.26 40.46
C THR A 248 -6.95 -7.53 40.01
N SER A 249 -6.61 -8.67 40.61
CA SER A 249 -7.45 -9.89 40.58
C SER A 249 -7.05 -10.90 41.66
N PHE A 250 -6.61 -10.46 42.84
CA PHE A 250 -6.46 -11.31 44.02
C PHE A 250 -7.59 -10.98 45.00
N GLN A 251 -8.80 -11.44 44.69
CA GLN A 251 -9.91 -11.76 45.60
C GLN A 251 -11.21 -11.90 44.80
N THR A 252 -11.34 -12.97 44.02
CA THR A 252 -12.63 -13.64 43.79
C THR A 252 -12.38 -14.97 43.08
N SER A 253 -13.02 -16.01 43.61
CA SER A 253 -13.26 -17.36 43.05
C SER A 253 -12.05 -18.24 42.73
N GLN A 254 -11.71 -19.05 43.73
CA GLN A 254 -11.40 -20.47 43.53
C GLN A 254 -12.48 -21.15 42.66
N HIS A 255 -12.07 -22.20 41.95
CA HIS A 255 -12.83 -23.08 41.04
C HIS A 255 -12.93 -22.68 39.55
N ASN A 256 -11.85 -22.92 38.80
CA ASN A 256 -11.83 -23.91 37.71
C ASN A 256 -10.43 -23.97 37.04
N ASN A 257 -9.72 -25.08 37.21
CA ASN A 257 -8.56 -25.50 36.40
C ASN A 257 -9.00 -25.64 34.92
N ASN A 258 -8.22 -25.40 33.86
CA ASN A 258 -6.82 -25.12 33.63
C ASN A 258 -6.75 -24.48 32.23
N ASN A 259 -6.07 -23.34 32.05
CA ASN A 259 -5.34 -22.99 30.82
C ASN A 259 -4.53 -21.70 31.07
N ASN A 260 -3.31 -21.87 31.57
CA ASN A 260 -2.29 -20.83 31.61
C ASN A 260 -1.79 -20.57 30.18
N ASN A 261 -2.08 -19.39 29.64
CA ASN A 261 -1.31 -18.76 28.56
C ASN A 261 -1.72 -17.28 28.45
N ASN A 262 -1.13 -16.42 29.28
CA ASN A 262 -1.10 -14.96 29.06
C ASN A 262 0.00 -14.31 29.91
N ASN A 263 1.23 -14.79 29.75
CA ASN A 263 2.43 -14.06 30.16
C ASN A 263 3.20 -13.63 28.91
N ASN A 264 3.71 -12.40 28.91
CA ASN A 264 4.71 -11.80 28.00
C ASN A 264 4.21 -11.14 26.69
N ILE A 265 3.86 -9.85 26.82
CA ILE A 265 3.65 -8.92 25.70
C ILE A 265 4.98 -8.61 24.95
N PHE A 266 6.14 -8.78 25.59
CA PHE A 266 7.45 -8.70 24.93
C PHE A 266 7.83 -9.95 24.12
N GLU A 267 7.32 -11.13 24.49
CA GLU A 267 7.51 -12.38 23.72
C GLU A 267 6.53 -12.52 22.54
N THR A 268 5.51 -11.66 22.45
CA THR A 268 4.50 -11.70 21.38
C THR A 268 4.83 -10.76 20.21
N ILE A 269 5.66 -9.73 20.45
CA ILE A 269 6.33 -8.98 19.38
C ILE A 269 7.43 -9.84 18.71
N PHE A 270 8.04 -10.78 19.45
CA PHE A 270 9.18 -11.59 19.01
C PHE A 270 9.03 -13.08 19.38
N PRO A 271 8.71 -13.98 18.44
CA PRO A 271 8.46 -15.38 18.78
C PRO A 271 9.74 -16.19 19.06
N ARG A 272 9.83 -16.70 20.30
CA ARG A 272 10.61 -17.84 20.85
C ARG A 272 11.93 -18.19 20.14
N ALA A 273 13.05 -17.75 20.71
CA ALA A 273 14.31 -18.49 20.68
C ALA A 273 14.86 -18.57 22.12
N VAL A 274 14.37 -19.57 22.86
CA VAL A 274 14.94 -20.01 24.14
C VAL A 274 16.38 -20.45 23.88
N GLU A 275 17.36 -19.60 24.24
CA GLU A 275 18.62 -19.92 24.95
C GLU A 275 19.75 -18.88 24.79
N ASN A 276 19.61 -17.81 24.00
CA ASN A 276 20.65 -16.77 23.87
C ASN A 276 20.19 -15.31 24.09
N GLU A 277 18.96 -15.11 24.55
CA GLU A 277 18.31 -13.79 24.68
C GLU A 277 18.93 -12.86 25.74
N SER A 278 19.84 -13.35 26.58
CA SER A 278 20.58 -12.49 27.52
C SER A 278 21.69 -11.67 26.87
N ASN A 279 22.11 -11.99 25.63
CA ASN A 279 23.21 -11.29 24.95
C ASN A 279 22.73 -10.31 23.87
N LEU A 280 21.64 -10.59 23.14
CA LEU A 280 21.17 -9.72 22.04
C LEU A 280 20.37 -8.49 22.53
N LEU A 281 19.51 -8.65 23.53
CA LEU A 281 18.82 -7.52 24.18
C LEU A 281 19.78 -6.71 25.06
N ARG A 282 20.82 -7.34 25.62
CA ARG A 282 21.94 -6.61 26.22
C ARG A 282 22.77 -5.89 25.16
N SER A 283 22.99 -6.43 23.96
CA SER A 283 23.71 -5.70 22.91
C SER A 283 22.88 -4.61 22.26
N SER A 284 21.56 -4.73 22.09
CA SER A 284 20.77 -3.68 21.45
C SER A 284 20.37 -2.55 22.40
N ILE A 285 20.35 -2.81 23.71
CA ILE A 285 20.11 -1.78 24.74
C ILE A 285 21.45 -1.27 25.34
N ILE A 286 22.59 -1.96 25.12
CA ILE A 286 23.89 -1.62 25.75
C ILE A 286 25.12 -1.66 24.80
N ALA A 287 25.03 -2.03 23.52
CA ALA A 287 26.12 -1.87 22.54
C ALA A 287 25.83 -0.67 21.61
N CYS A 288 26.58 0.42 21.56
CA CYS A 288 27.81 0.85 22.23
C CYS A 288 27.57 2.33 22.60
N TYR A 289 27.88 2.84 23.78
CA TYR A 289 29.24 3.23 24.22
C TYR A 289 30.12 3.89 23.15
N ASP A 290 29.50 4.59 22.20
CA ASP A 290 30.16 5.61 21.42
C ASP A 290 29.23 6.82 21.30
N PHE A 291 29.26 7.67 22.33
CA PHE A 291 28.54 8.95 22.31
C PHE A 291 28.95 9.77 21.08
N GLU A 292 30.19 9.63 20.57
CA GLU A 292 30.64 10.33 19.37
C GLU A 292 29.91 9.82 18.13
N TYR A 293 29.79 8.50 17.94
CA TYR A 293 29.02 7.93 16.82
C TYR A 293 27.53 8.31 16.85
N PHE A 294 26.91 8.24 18.04
CA PHE A 294 25.52 8.66 18.24
C PHE A 294 25.31 10.14 17.87
N TYR A 295 26.14 11.04 18.42
CA TYR A 295 26.00 12.46 18.14
C TYR A 295 26.38 12.81 16.69
N SER A 296 27.31 12.07 16.07
CA SER A 296 27.67 12.25 14.67
C SER A 296 26.49 11.92 13.74
N SER A 297 25.91 10.72 13.88
CA SER A 297 24.75 10.28 13.09
C SER A 297 23.51 11.16 13.33
N LEU A 298 23.25 11.53 14.59
CA LEU A 298 22.16 12.43 14.96
C LEU A 298 22.35 13.83 14.36
N ARG A 299 23.57 14.39 14.38
CA ARG A 299 23.85 15.71 13.77
C ARG A 299 23.56 15.72 12.27
N HIS A 300 23.96 14.66 11.57
CA HIS A 300 23.72 14.54 10.13
C HIS A 300 22.21 14.47 9.85
N LEU A 301 21.48 13.67 10.63
CA LEU A 301 20.02 13.57 10.53
C LEU A 301 19.32 14.91 10.84
N LEU A 302 19.68 15.58 11.93
CA LEU A 302 19.09 16.87 12.31
C LEU A 302 19.38 17.95 11.27
N SER A 303 20.60 17.99 10.71
CA SER A 303 20.95 18.90 9.61
C SER A 303 20.05 18.70 8.38
N TYR A 304 19.79 17.44 8.01
CA TYR A 304 18.86 17.10 6.93
C TYR A 304 17.42 17.51 7.26
N LEU A 305 16.92 17.14 8.44
CA LEU A 305 15.56 17.43 8.88
C LEU A 305 15.28 18.94 8.96
N LYS A 306 16.26 19.74 9.42
CA LYS A 306 16.15 21.21 9.45
C LYS A 306 15.93 21.81 8.06
N ARG A 307 16.68 21.35 7.06
CA ARG A 307 16.56 21.83 5.67
C ARG A 307 15.23 21.42 5.04
N ARG A 308 14.78 20.19 5.32
CA ARG A 308 13.60 19.61 4.66
C ARG A 308 12.28 19.97 5.33
N TYR A 309 12.27 20.20 6.65
CA TYR A 309 11.06 20.38 7.47
C TYR A 309 11.16 21.55 8.46
N PRO A 310 11.37 22.81 8.02
CA PRO A 310 11.66 23.94 8.90
C PRO A 310 10.51 24.37 9.84
N ARG A 311 9.28 23.87 9.63
CA ARG A 311 8.07 24.30 10.38
C ARG A 311 7.67 23.35 11.52
N ILE A 312 8.41 22.27 11.76
CA ILE A 312 8.05 21.29 12.79
C ILE A 312 8.53 21.77 14.16
N LYS A 313 7.59 22.07 15.08
CA LYS A 313 7.88 22.57 16.45
C LYS A 313 8.84 21.67 17.24
N THR A 314 8.77 20.34 17.05
CA THR A 314 9.70 19.39 17.69
C THR A 314 11.14 19.65 17.27
N LEU A 315 11.40 20.09 16.03
CA LEU A 315 12.74 20.46 15.56
C LEU A 315 13.23 21.80 16.14
N GLN A 316 12.33 22.70 16.56
CA GLN A 316 12.66 23.94 17.27
C GLN A 316 12.99 23.68 18.74
N LEU A 317 12.25 22.79 19.43
CA LEU A 317 12.60 22.33 20.78
C LEU A 317 13.98 21.62 20.82
N LEU A 318 14.38 21.02 19.70
CA LEU A 318 15.70 20.44 19.52
C LEU A 318 16.81 21.50 19.35
N GLU A 319 16.49 22.75 18.99
CA GLU A 319 17.44 23.88 18.93
C GLU A 319 17.88 24.31 20.34
N ASP A 320 16.93 24.45 21.27
CA ASP A 320 17.21 24.88 22.65
C ASP A 320 18.11 23.88 23.42
N SER A 321 18.07 22.61 23.02
CA SER A 321 18.90 21.54 23.61
C SER A 321 20.33 21.48 23.08
N GLN A 322 20.64 22.08 21.92
CA GLN A 322 22.01 22.11 21.38
C GLN A 322 22.88 23.21 21.99
N ASP A 323 22.27 24.34 22.37
CA ASP A 323 22.98 25.46 22.99
C ASP A 323 23.47 25.14 24.42
N THR A 324 22.96 24.07 25.03
CA THR A 324 23.28 23.72 26.42
C THR A 324 24.27 22.55 26.59
N THR A 325 24.63 21.78 25.57
CA THR A 325 25.45 20.56 25.78
C THR A 325 26.61 20.26 24.84
N ILE A 326 26.87 21.00 23.74
CA ILE A 326 28.00 20.62 22.87
C ILE A 326 28.91 21.77 22.39
N THR A 327 29.16 22.76 23.24
CA THR A 327 30.25 23.74 22.99
C THR A 327 31.12 24.06 24.19
N SER A 328 31.31 23.15 25.14
CA SER A 328 32.21 23.46 26.26
C SER A 328 32.86 22.28 26.98
N LYS A 329 33.94 21.76 26.38
CA LYS A 329 35.12 21.30 27.15
C LYS A 329 35.80 22.44 27.96
N ARG A 330 35.24 23.66 27.98
CA ARG A 330 35.83 24.87 28.61
C ARG A 330 34.94 25.65 29.61
N ALA A 331 33.67 25.28 29.85
CA ALA A 331 32.75 26.09 30.66
C ALA A 331 32.40 25.50 32.04
N LEU A 332 32.93 24.33 32.42
CA LEU A 332 32.69 23.70 33.74
C LEU A 332 33.74 24.08 34.79
N GLN A 333 34.21 25.33 34.78
CA GLN A 333 35.05 25.86 35.87
C GLN A 333 34.50 27.11 36.56
N ARG A 334 33.41 27.72 36.09
CA ARG A 334 32.81 28.83 36.81
C ARG A 334 31.29 28.78 36.72
N GLU A 335 30.69 29.06 37.87
CA GLU A 335 29.26 29.31 38.11
C GLU A 335 28.38 28.10 38.44
N ASN A 336 28.54 27.68 39.71
CA ASN A 336 27.40 27.34 40.56
C ASN A 336 26.38 28.49 40.57
N SER A 337 25.23 28.34 39.92
CA SER A 337 24.01 29.01 40.39
C SER A 337 22.74 28.29 39.90
N LYS A 338 21.73 28.36 40.75
CA LYS A 338 20.53 27.51 40.81
C LYS A 338 19.62 27.71 39.60
N VAL A 339 19.25 26.63 38.91
CA VAL A 339 18.02 26.57 38.09
C VAL A 339 17.03 25.64 38.79
N ASN A 340 15.85 26.17 39.06
CA ASN A 340 14.82 25.59 39.89
C ASN A 340 13.96 24.62 39.07
N VAL A 341 14.22 23.32 39.18
CA VAL A 341 13.61 22.21 38.39
C VAL A 341 12.10 22.02 38.66
N HIS A 342 11.52 22.77 39.60
CA HIS A 342 10.11 22.63 40.00
C HIS A 342 9.07 23.24 39.05
N GLN A 343 9.44 24.08 38.07
CA GLN A 343 8.46 24.72 37.18
C GLN A 343 8.09 23.92 35.92
N ILE A 344 8.80 22.83 35.59
CA ILE A 344 8.53 22.03 34.36
C ILE A 344 7.50 20.90 34.60
N PHE A 345 7.14 20.60 35.85
CA PHE A 345 6.37 19.39 36.20
C PHE A 345 4.84 19.53 36.25
N ASN A 346 4.25 20.70 35.99
CA ASN A 346 2.80 20.91 36.13
C ASN A 346 1.96 20.64 34.87
N LEU A 347 2.47 19.93 33.85
CA LEU A 347 1.72 19.63 32.61
C LEU A 347 1.17 18.20 32.48
N PHE A 348 1.27 17.35 33.51
CA PHE A 348 0.78 15.96 33.40
C PHE A 348 0.16 15.45 34.72
N ASP A 349 -1.09 15.85 34.98
CA ASP A 349 -1.98 15.17 35.92
C ASP A 349 -2.86 14.16 35.14
N PRO A 350 -2.77 12.84 35.41
CA PRO A 350 -3.55 11.82 34.70
C PRO A 350 -4.93 11.54 35.32
N ASN A 351 -5.41 12.35 36.26
CA ASN A 351 -6.72 12.13 36.90
C ASN A 351 -7.88 12.85 36.18
N LEU A 352 -8.12 12.54 34.91
CA LEU A 352 -9.40 12.79 34.23
C LEU A 352 -9.76 11.58 33.36
N ARG A 353 -10.65 10.72 33.88
CA ARG A 353 -11.27 9.61 33.14
C ARG A 353 -12.62 10.05 32.57
N PRO A 354 -13.00 9.56 31.39
CA PRO A 354 -14.38 9.15 31.12
C PRO A 354 -14.50 7.62 31.10
N LYS A 355 -15.58 7.13 31.71
CA LYS A 355 -15.97 5.71 31.74
C LYS A 355 -16.49 5.29 30.36
N VAL A 356 -16.01 4.17 29.82
CA VAL A 356 -16.67 3.47 28.72
C VAL A 356 -16.86 2.00 29.12
N THR A 357 -18.12 1.57 29.09
CA THR A 357 -18.61 0.20 29.27
C THR A 357 -18.34 -0.64 28.01
N PRO A 358 -18.05 -1.95 28.14
CA PRO A 358 -17.85 -2.81 26.97
C PRO A 358 -19.18 -3.33 26.42
N LEU A 359 -19.49 -3.01 25.17
CA LEU A 359 -20.51 -3.67 24.36
C LEU A 359 -19.92 -4.89 23.65
N LYS A 360 -20.65 -6.01 23.70
CA LYS A 360 -20.33 -7.29 23.05
C LYS A 360 -20.51 -7.21 21.53
N PRO A 361 -19.72 -7.93 20.72
CA PRO A 361 -20.01 -8.11 19.30
C PRO A 361 -21.13 -9.15 19.09
N PRO A 362 -22.00 -8.95 18.07
CA PRO A 362 -23.04 -9.92 17.73
C PRO A 362 -22.49 -11.09 16.90
N VAL A 363 -23.08 -12.25 17.15
CA VAL A 363 -22.92 -13.49 16.39
C VAL A 363 -23.79 -13.40 15.14
N GLN A 364 -23.25 -13.66 13.94
CA GLN A 364 -24.08 -14.12 12.82
C GLN A 364 -23.48 -15.31 12.09
N LYS A 365 -24.41 -16.22 11.81
CA LYS A 365 -24.29 -17.58 11.32
C LYS A 365 -23.89 -17.61 9.85
N VAL A 366 -22.91 -18.45 9.54
CA VAL A 366 -22.66 -18.92 8.17
C VAL A 366 -23.63 -20.07 7.91
N LEU A 367 -24.52 -19.90 6.92
CA LEU A 367 -25.26 -21.01 6.31
C LEU A 367 -24.49 -21.49 5.07
N SER A 368 -24.30 -22.80 5.07
CA SER A 368 -23.64 -23.67 4.09
C SER A 368 -24.45 -23.89 2.82
N THR A 369 -23.79 -23.99 1.66
CA THR A 369 -24.10 -24.84 0.48
C THR A 369 -23.13 -24.45 -0.64
N THR A 370 -22.53 -25.29 -1.48
CA THR A 370 -22.28 -26.73 -1.58
C THR A 370 -21.10 -26.82 -2.56
N ARG A 371 -20.05 -27.60 -2.23
CA ARG A 371 -18.94 -27.89 -3.15
C ARG A 371 -19.30 -29.09 -4.03
N MET A 372 -18.91 -29.06 -5.29
CA MET A 372 -18.41 -30.26 -5.97
C MET A 372 -17.16 -29.97 -6.82
N PRO A 373 -16.27 -30.96 -7.03
CA PRO A 373 -14.91 -30.76 -7.53
C PRO A 373 -14.74 -31.25 -8.97
N MET A 374 -13.73 -30.75 -9.69
CA MET A 374 -13.12 -31.47 -10.82
C MET A 374 -11.60 -31.28 -10.80
N THR A 375 -10.91 -32.42 -10.88
CA THR A 375 -9.46 -32.60 -10.93
C THR A 375 -9.04 -33.08 -12.32
N PHE A 376 -7.84 -32.69 -12.74
CA PHE A 376 -6.94 -33.29 -13.74
C PHE A 376 -7.26 -33.20 -15.25
N LYS A 377 -6.42 -32.45 -16.00
CA LYS A 377 -5.33 -33.05 -16.80
C LYS A 377 -4.25 -32.02 -17.17
N ARG A 378 -3.06 -32.56 -17.44
CA ARG A 378 -1.72 -31.96 -17.38
C ARG A 378 -1.19 -31.68 -18.80
N LEU A 379 -0.28 -30.70 -18.88
CA LEU A 379 0.81 -30.45 -19.86
C LEU A 379 0.83 -31.26 -21.17
N VAL A 380 1.12 -30.58 -22.30
CA VAL A 380 2.30 -30.82 -23.16
C VAL A 380 2.74 -29.50 -23.87
N THR A 381 3.87 -28.98 -23.40
CA THR A 381 5.03 -28.32 -24.06
C THR A 381 4.93 -27.34 -25.25
N SER A 382 5.50 -26.15 -24.99
CA SER A 382 6.64 -25.45 -25.66
C SER A 382 6.73 -25.27 -27.18
N GLN A 383 6.99 -24.00 -27.53
CA GLN A 383 7.98 -23.51 -28.50
C GLN A 383 8.05 -24.15 -29.90
N SER A 384 7.73 -23.36 -30.91
CA SER A 384 8.67 -23.08 -32.01
C SER A 384 8.18 -21.91 -32.88
N GLN A 385 8.84 -20.76 -32.75
CA GLN A 385 8.97 -19.82 -33.86
C GLN A 385 10.27 -20.15 -34.60
N GLY A 386 10.19 -20.14 -35.94
CA GLY A 386 11.37 -19.94 -36.79
C GLY A 386 11.70 -21.11 -37.71
N LEU A 387 11.06 -21.15 -38.89
CA LEU A 387 11.70 -21.40 -40.20
C LEU A 387 10.61 -21.42 -41.29
N ARG A 388 10.29 -20.24 -41.83
CA ARG A 388 9.61 -20.12 -43.13
C ARG A 388 10.58 -20.59 -44.22
N LYS A 389 10.46 -21.84 -44.66
CA LYS A 389 10.92 -22.25 -45.99
C LYS A 389 9.74 -22.26 -46.95
N LYS A 390 9.94 -21.54 -48.06
CA LYS A 390 9.08 -21.52 -49.25
C LYS A 390 8.67 -22.95 -49.64
N LEU A 391 7.37 -23.20 -49.72
CA LEU A 391 6.81 -24.17 -50.66
C LEU A 391 5.67 -23.49 -51.42
N LEU A 392 5.87 -23.40 -52.74
CA LEU A 392 4.85 -23.08 -53.73
C LEU A 392 3.74 -24.15 -53.70
N PRO A 393 2.50 -23.82 -54.08
CA PRO A 393 1.41 -24.78 -54.08
C PRO A 393 1.56 -25.74 -55.27
N SER A 394 1.96 -26.97 -54.99
CA SER A 394 1.78 -28.08 -55.93
C SER A 394 0.29 -28.47 -55.93
N LYS A 395 -0.36 -28.24 -57.07
CA LYS A 395 -1.65 -28.83 -57.45
C LYS A 395 -1.69 -30.33 -57.10
N MET A 396 -2.65 -30.73 -56.27
CA MET A 396 -3.29 -32.05 -56.25
C MET A 396 -4.71 -31.78 -55.73
N GLY A 397 -5.80 -32.13 -56.40
CA GLY A 397 -6.04 -33.29 -57.25
C GLY A 397 -7.27 -33.97 -56.65
N LEU A 398 -8.42 -33.80 -57.32
CA LEU A 398 -9.67 -34.51 -57.04
C LEU A 398 -9.41 -36.02 -56.88
N CYS A 399 -9.62 -36.58 -55.69
CA CYS A 399 -9.80 -38.03 -55.46
C CYS A 399 -10.58 -38.24 -54.14
N ALA A 400 -11.90 -38.16 -54.20
CA ALA A 400 -12.81 -38.39 -53.06
C ALA A 400 -13.25 -39.87 -52.91
N SER A 401 -12.50 -40.83 -53.44
CA SER A 401 -12.96 -42.22 -53.60
C SER A 401 -12.19 -43.29 -52.81
N GLY A 402 -11.35 -42.90 -51.83
CA GLY A 402 -10.60 -43.86 -51.01
C GLY A 402 -10.38 -43.48 -49.54
N MET A 403 -11.04 -42.43 -49.04
CA MET A 403 -10.88 -41.99 -47.66
C MET A 403 -11.60 -42.92 -46.70
N SER A 404 -10.93 -43.30 -45.60
CA SER A 404 -11.57 -44.05 -44.53
C SER A 404 -12.69 -43.22 -43.86
N SER A 405 -13.67 -43.89 -43.24
CA SER A 405 -14.74 -43.21 -42.48
C SER A 405 -14.17 -42.21 -41.47
N GLU A 406 -13.07 -42.60 -40.81
CA GLU A 406 -12.39 -41.81 -39.80
C GLU A 406 -11.71 -40.55 -40.39
N GLU A 407 -11.10 -40.66 -41.58
CA GLU A 407 -10.49 -39.51 -42.28
C GLU A 407 -11.55 -38.51 -42.75
N ARG A 408 -12.72 -38.99 -43.18
CA ARG A 408 -13.83 -38.13 -43.59
C ARG A 408 -14.43 -37.39 -42.38
N GLU A 409 -14.65 -38.10 -41.27
CA GLU A 409 -15.09 -37.48 -40.01
C GLU A 409 -14.06 -36.50 -39.43
N ALA A 410 -12.76 -36.78 -39.58
CA ALA A 410 -11.70 -35.87 -39.17
C ALA A 410 -11.68 -34.60 -40.04
N MET A 411 -11.88 -34.73 -41.35
CA MET A 411 -11.96 -33.59 -42.28
C MET A 411 -13.20 -32.73 -42.01
N GLU A 412 -14.36 -33.35 -41.74
CA GLU A 412 -15.58 -32.64 -41.37
C GLU A 412 -15.43 -31.90 -40.04
N ARG A 413 -14.79 -32.51 -39.03
CA ARG A 413 -14.44 -31.85 -37.77
C ARG A 413 -13.46 -30.70 -37.96
N SER A 414 -12.42 -30.86 -38.77
CA SER A 414 -11.47 -29.78 -39.09
C SER A 414 -12.18 -28.62 -39.77
N LYS A 415 -13.05 -28.88 -40.74
CA LYS A 415 -13.80 -27.84 -41.45
C LYS A 415 -14.78 -27.11 -40.52
N ALA A 416 -15.40 -27.82 -39.57
CA ALA A 416 -16.25 -27.21 -38.55
C ALA A 416 -15.45 -26.32 -37.59
N LEU A 417 -14.25 -26.75 -37.18
CA LEU A 417 -13.33 -25.95 -36.37
C LEU A 417 -12.83 -24.71 -37.11
N ASP A 418 -12.44 -24.84 -38.38
CA ASP A 418 -12.02 -23.69 -39.20
C ASP A 418 -13.14 -22.68 -39.38
N LYS A 419 -14.39 -23.15 -39.52
CA LYS A 419 -15.57 -22.29 -39.56
C LYS A 419 -15.77 -21.55 -38.23
N GLN A 420 -15.68 -22.26 -37.10
CA GLN A 420 -15.77 -21.65 -35.77
C GLN A 420 -14.65 -20.63 -35.53
N LEU A 421 -13.41 -20.95 -35.89
CA LEU A 421 -12.27 -20.03 -35.78
C LEU A 421 -12.48 -18.77 -36.61
N LYS A 422 -13.06 -18.89 -37.81
CA LYS A 422 -13.39 -17.72 -38.63
C LYS A 422 -14.50 -16.88 -38.00
N GLU A 423 -15.57 -17.50 -37.52
CA GLU A 423 -16.68 -16.82 -36.83
C GLU A 423 -16.22 -16.16 -35.51
N ASP A 424 -15.27 -16.77 -34.80
CA ASP A 424 -14.66 -16.22 -33.58
C ASP A 424 -13.70 -15.08 -33.90
N ALA A 425 -12.92 -15.16 -34.99
CA ALA A 425 -12.06 -14.08 -35.45
C ALA A 425 -12.88 -12.86 -35.92
N GLU A 426 -13.98 -13.08 -36.63
CA GLU A 426 -14.91 -12.01 -37.03
C GLU A 426 -15.60 -11.35 -35.82
N ARG A 427 -15.92 -12.13 -34.78
CA ARG A 427 -16.43 -11.58 -33.51
C ARG A 427 -15.35 -10.79 -32.76
N ALA A 428 -14.15 -11.34 -32.62
CA ALA A 428 -13.03 -10.68 -31.94
C ALA A 428 -12.63 -9.36 -32.63
N ALA A 429 -12.76 -9.27 -33.96
CA ALA A 429 -12.48 -8.04 -34.71
C ALA A 429 -13.46 -6.88 -34.37
N LYS A 430 -14.64 -7.19 -33.80
CA LYS A 430 -15.62 -6.20 -33.36
C LYS A 430 -15.49 -5.84 -31.88
N ASP A 431 -14.63 -6.53 -31.14
CA ASP A 431 -14.45 -6.29 -29.72
C ASP A 431 -13.47 -5.14 -29.49
N VAL A 432 -13.95 -4.10 -28.80
CA VAL A 432 -13.16 -2.92 -28.44
C VAL A 432 -12.94 -2.93 -26.94
N LYS A 433 -11.68 -3.06 -26.51
CA LYS A 433 -11.28 -2.98 -25.11
C LYS A 433 -10.79 -1.58 -24.78
N LEU A 434 -11.50 -0.89 -23.89
CA LEU A 434 -11.16 0.44 -23.41
C LEU A 434 -10.70 0.39 -21.95
N LEU A 435 -9.61 1.08 -21.65
CA LEU A 435 -9.07 1.19 -20.31
C LEU A 435 -9.15 2.63 -19.80
N LEU A 436 -9.89 2.85 -18.70
CA LEU A 436 -10.00 4.17 -18.06
C LEU A 436 -8.86 4.34 -17.06
N LEU A 437 -7.93 5.25 -17.34
CA LEU A 437 -6.79 5.56 -16.47
C LEU A 437 -6.82 7.01 -15.99
N GLY A 438 -6.09 7.30 -14.93
CA GLY A 438 -5.97 8.64 -14.36
C GLY A 438 -5.84 8.62 -12.85
N ALA A 439 -5.41 9.74 -12.27
CA ALA A 439 -5.22 9.89 -10.82
C ALA A 439 -6.53 9.65 -10.02
N GLY A 440 -6.44 9.51 -8.70
CA GLY A 440 -7.63 9.47 -7.84
C GLY A 440 -8.54 10.67 -8.10
N GLU A 441 -9.86 10.46 -8.06
CA GLU A 441 -10.87 11.54 -8.21
C GLU A 441 -10.91 12.27 -9.56
N SER A 442 -10.11 11.87 -10.55
CA SER A 442 -10.13 12.44 -11.91
C SER A 442 -11.48 12.37 -12.64
N GLY A 443 -12.38 11.46 -12.24
CA GLY A 443 -13.71 11.28 -12.82
C GLY A 443 -13.92 9.99 -13.63
N LYS A 444 -13.00 9.02 -13.56
CA LYS A 444 -13.11 7.71 -14.24
C LYS A 444 -14.45 7.02 -13.99
N SER A 445 -14.80 6.79 -12.72
CA SER A 445 -16.06 6.12 -12.38
C SER A 445 -17.28 6.95 -12.78
N THR A 446 -17.19 8.29 -12.84
CA THR A 446 -18.26 9.13 -13.36
C THR A 446 -18.46 8.93 -14.86
N ILE A 447 -17.38 8.83 -15.65
CA ILE A 447 -17.46 8.47 -17.07
C ILE A 447 -18.06 7.06 -17.23
N LEU A 448 -17.66 6.09 -16.40
CA LEU A 448 -18.25 4.75 -16.42
C LEU A 448 -19.77 4.76 -16.13
N LYS A 449 -20.19 5.55 -15.13
CA LYS A 449 -21.62 5.77 -14.81
C LYS A 449 -22.37 6.37 -16.00
N GLN A 450 -21.77 7.32 -16.73
CA GLN A 450 -22.36 7.88 -17.95
C GLN A 450 -22.53 6.84 -19.05
N MET A 451 -21.57 5.92 -19.23
CA MET A 451 -21.72 4.82 -20.19
C MET A 451 -22.93 3.94 -19.86
N LYS A 452 -23.17 3.67 -18.57
CA LYS A 452 -24.37 2.94 -18.12
C LYS A 452 -25.67 3.69 -18.46
N ILE A 453 -25.66 5.03 -18.37
CA ILE A 453 -26.83 5.86 -18.69
C ILE A 453 -27.08 5.94 -20.20
N ILE A 454 -26.02 6.12 -21.01
CA ILE A 454 -26.13 6.43 -22.43
C ILE A 454 -26.29 5.17 -23.29
N HIS A 455 -25.57 4.09 -22.95
CA HIS A 455 -25.43 2.90 -23.81
C HIS A 455 -25.98 1.61 -23.20
N MET A 456 -26.52 1.66 -21.98
CA MET A 456 -27.15 0.51 -21.31
C MET A 456 -28.55 0.91 -20.81
N ASP A 457 -29.18 0.06 -19.99
CA ASP A 457 -30.53 0.28 -19.45
C ASP A 457 -30.60 1.33 -18.31
N GLY A 458 -29.53 2.09 -18.09
CA GLY A 458 -29.46 3.07 -17.00
C GLY A 458 -29.42 2.44 -15.61
N TYR A 459 -30.10 3.07 -14.65
CA TYR A 459 -30.17 2.61 -13.25
C TYR A 459 -31.55 2.07 -12.92
N SER A 460 -31.61 0.91 -12.27
CA SER A 460 -32.88 0.34 -11.81
C SER A 460 -33.39 1.06 -10.56
N LYS A 461 -34.64 0.82 -10.17
CA LYS A 461 -35.19 1.39 -8.94
C LYS A 461 -34.40 0.96 -7.70
N GLU A 462 -33.95 -0.29 -7.68
CA GLU A 462 -33.12 -0.85 -6.61
C GLU A 462 -31.74 -0.18 -6.57
N ASP A 463 -31.15 0.17 -7.72
CA ASP A 463 -29.92 0.96 -7.77
C ASP A 463 -30.15 2.33 -7.10
N PHE A 464 -31.23 3.04 -7.43
CA PHE A 464 -31.54 4.35 -6.84
C PHE A 464 -31.68 4.27 -5.31
N GLU A 465 -32.30 3.21 -4.79
CA GLU A 465 -32.41 2.99 -3.34
C GLU A 465 -31.04 2.76 -2.69
N GLN A 466 -30.15 1.97 -3.31
CA GLN A 466 -28.79 1.75 -2.80
C GLN A 466 -27.95 3.04 -2.80
N TYR A 467 -28.08 3.88 -3.83
CA TYR A 467 -27.36 5.15 -3.89
C TYR A 467 -27.87 6.18 -2.87
N ARG A 468 -29.07 6.01 -2.31
CA ARG A 468 -29.64 6.93 -1.31
C ARG A 468 -28.76 7.03 -0.07
N GLU A 469 -28.33 5.89 0.46
CA GLU A 469 -27.42 5.80 1.60
C GLU A 469 -26.06 6.46 1.31
N VAL A 470 -25.57 6.30 0.07
CA VAL A 470 -24.32 6.90 -0.38
C VAL A 470 -24.43 8.43 -0.44
N VAL A 471 -25.55 8.96 -0.92
CA VAL A 471 -25.80 10.42 -0.93
C VAL A 471 -25.82 10.97 0.50
N TYR A 472 -26.51 10.30 1.43
CA TYR A 472 -26.53 10.70 2.83
C TYR A 472 -25.13 10.77 3.42
N SER A 473 -24.34 9.70 3.27
CA SER A 473 -22.97 9.66 3.78
C SER A 473 -22.10 10.73 3.12
N ASN A 474 -22.16 10.89 1.80
CA ASN A 474 -21.38 11.91 1.10
C ASN A 474 -21.72 13.34 1.56
N THR A 475 -22.99 13.62 1.81
CA THR A 475 -23.46 14.95 2.23
C THR A 475 -22.96 15.30 3.63
N ILE A 476 -23.19 14.41 4.61
CA ILE A 476 -22.80 14.67 5.99
C ILE A 476 -21.28 14.63 6.19
N GLN A 477 -20.58 13.73 5.51
CA GLN A 477 -19.11 13.67 5.54
C GLN A 477 -18.49 14.93 4.91
N SER A 478 -19.09 15.50 3.87
CA SER A 478 -18.63 16.76 3.27
C SER A 478 -18.75 17.92 4.27
N LEU A 479 -19.91 18.05 4.93
CA LEU A 479 -20.10 19.09 5.95
C LEU A 479 -19.13 18.92 7.14
N ALA A 480 -18.98 17.71 7.64
CA ALA A 480 -18.05 17.42 8.73
C ALA A 480 -16.59 17.70 8.38
N THR A 481 -16.21 17.47 7.13
CA THR A 481 -14.87 17.80 6.62
C THR A 481 -14.63 19.30 6.66
N ILE A 482 -15.62 20.10 6.23
CA ILE A 482 -15.54 21.57 6.29
C ILE A 482 -15.43 22.04 7.75
N ILE A 483 -16.22 21.47 8.66
CA ILE A 483 -16.19 21.79 10.10
C ILE A 483 -14.81 21.50 10.71
N ARG A 484 -14.24 20.32 10.45
CA ARG A 484 -12.88 19.97 10.93
C ARG A 484 -11.81 20.90 10.33
N ALA A 485 -11.99 21.31 9.09
CA ALA A 485 -11.08 22.26 8.43
C ALA A 485 -11.18 23.66 9.06
N MET A 486 -12.33 24.09 9.56
CA MET A 486 -12.48 25.38 10.26
C MET A 486 -11.55 25.46 11.47
N GLU A 487 -11.46 24.40 12.28
CA GLU A 487 -10.54 24.33 13.42
C GLU A 487 -9.08 24.45 12.95
N THR A 488 -8.71 23.76 11.88
CA THR A 488 -7.34 23.75 11.34
C THR A 488 -6.95 25.10 10.75
N LEU A 489 -7.90 25.79 10.11
CA LEU A 489 -7.70 27.10 9.47
C LEU A 489 -7.96 28.28 10.42
N ASN A 490 -8.29 28.01 11.69
CA ASN A 490 -8.67 28.99 12.71
C ASN A 490 -9.83 29.92 12.27
N ILE A 491 -10.85 29.34 11.63
CA ILE A 491 -12.06 30.06 11.21
C ILE A 491 -13.14 29.81 12.27
N GLN A 492 -13.65 30.90 12.86
CA GLN A 492 -14.72 30.83 13.86
C GLN A 492 -16.09 30.80 13.20
N PHE A 493 -17.06 30.18 13.88
CA PHE A 493 -18.47 30.30 13.49
C PHE A 493 -18.95 31.75 13.65
N SER A 494 -19.94 32.14 12.85
CA SER A 494 -20.55 33.47 12.97
C SER A 494 -21.42 33.60 14.23
N SER A 495 -21.94 32.47 14.73
CA SER A 495 -22.69 32.38 15.98
C SER A 495 -22.18 31.23 16.83
N SER A 496 -22.06 31.45 18.14
CA SER A 496 -21.70 30.42 19.11
C SER A 496 -22.71 29.26 19.17
N ASP A 497 -23.96 29.50 18.76
CA ASP A 497 -24.98 28.44 18.72
C ASP A 497 -24.65 27.35 17.70
N ARG A 498 -23.83 27.67 16.68
CA ARG A 498 -23.41 26.71 15.65
C ARG A 498 -22.46 25.64 16.19
N GLU A 499 -21.80 25.85 17.33
CA GLU A 499 -20.93 24.84 17.94
C GLU A 499 -21.73 23.58 18.33
N ARG A 500 -22.96 23.76 18.82
CA ARG A 500 -23.86 22.64 19.14
C ARG A 500 -24.29 21.91 17.87
N ASP A 501 -24.65 22.66 16.82
CA ASP A 501 -25.04 22.10 15.53
C ASP A 501 -23.88 21.27 14.92
N ALA A 502 -22.65 21.80 15.00
CA ALA A 502 -21.44 21.12 14.52
C ALA A 502 -21.16 19.82 15.30
N ALA A 503 -21.31 19.86 16.63
CA ALA A 503 -21.15 18.66 17.47
C ALA A 503 -22.15 17.56 17.11
N MET A 504 -23.40 17.92 16.76
CA MET A 504 -24.42 16.96 16.32
C MET A 504 -24.03 16.25 15.02
N VAL A 505 -23.53 17.00 14.03
CA VAL A 505 -23.05 16.43 12.75
C VAL A 505 -21.87 15.48 12.98
N LEU A 506 -20.90 15.88 13.81
CA LEU A 506 -19.71 15.07 14.12
C LEU A 506 -20.04 13.82 14.94
N ASP A 507 -21.03 13.89 15.83
CA ASP A 507 -21.50 12.76 16.62
C ASP A 507 -22.20 11.70 15.74
N LYS A 508 -23.03 12.10 14.76
CA LYS A 508 -23.67 11.16 13.82
C LYS A 508 -22.63 10.33 13.05
N ILE A 509 -21.54 10.96 12.60
CA ILE A 509 -20.42 10.27 11.95
C ILE A 509 -19.65 9.38 12.92
N SER A 510 -19.42 9.86 14.15
CA SER A 510 -18.69 9.08 15.16
C SER A 510 -19.42 7.78 15.54
N ARG A 511 -20.75 7.76 15.40
CA ARG A 511 -21.60 6.58 15.58
C ARG A 511 -21.74 5.70 14.33
N MET A 512 -21.08 6.05 13.22
CA MET A 512 -21.19 5.35 11.93
C MET A 512 -22.64 5.27 11.42
N ALA A 513 -23.43 6.31 11.70
CA ALA A 513 -24.84 6.42 11.31
C ALA A 513 -25.03 7.38 10.13
N ASP A 514 -23.99 7.60 9.33
CA ASP A 514 -23.98 8.57 8.22
C ASP A 514 -24.72 8.10 6.97
N THR A 515 -25.17 6.85 6.92
CA THR A 515 -26.02 6.30 5.86
C THR A 515 -27.53 6.38 6.16
N GLU A 516 -27.90 6.79 7.37
CA GLU A 516 -29.31 6.89 7.78
C GLU A 516 -29.97 8.18 7.26
N PRO A 517 -31.30 8.20 7.07
CA PRO A 517 -32.03 9.42 6.77
C PRO A 517 -31.78 10.51 7.81
N PHE A 518 -31.76 11.78 7.36
CA PHE A 518 -31.55 12.90 8.27
C PHE A 518 -32.79 13.13 9.15
N GLU A 519 -32.59 13.00 10.46
CA GLU A 519 -33.59 13.41 11.45
C GLU A 519 -33.84 14.92 11.33
N SER A 520 -35.06 15.37 11.62
CA SER A 520 -35.45 16.79 11.44
C SER A 520 -34.50 17.75 12.15
N GLU A 521 -34.06 17.41 13.36
CA GLU A 521 -33.15 18.25 14.14
C GLU A 521 -31.75 18.32 13.52
N LEU A 522 -31.23 17.19 13.02
CA LEU A 522 -29.95 17.12 12.31
C LEU A 522 -30.02 17.89 10.99
N LEU A 523 -31.10 17.74 10.22
CA LEU A 523 -31.29 18.45 8.97
C LEU A 523 -31.28 19.97 9.17
N ASP A 524 -31.99 20.46 10.19
CA ASP A 524 -32.01 21.88 10.53
C ASP A 524 -30.63 22.38 10.98
N ALA A 525 -29.91 21.59 11.76
CA ALA A 525 -28.52 21.88 12.15
C ALA A 525 -27.60 21.98 10.92
N MET A 526 -27.69 21.04 9.98
CA MET A 526 -26.90 21.04 8.74
C MET A 526 -27.19 22.28 7.88
N LYS A 527 -28.46 22.68 7.74
CA LYS A 527 -28.85 23.90 7.00
C LYS A 527 -28.32 25.16 7.66
N LYS A 528 -28.45 25.25 8.98
CA LYS A 528 -27.93 26.38 9.78
C LYS A 528 -26.43 26.52 9.68
N LEU A 529 -25.70 25.40 9.68
CA LEU A 529 -24.26 25.37 9.47
C LEU A 529 -23.90 25.78 8.05
N TRP A 530 -24.56 25.23 7.03
CA TRP A 530 -24.25 25.58 5.65
C TRP A 530 -24.46 27.07 5.35
N ASN A 531 -25.46 27.70 5.97
CA ASN A 531 -25.71 29.14 5.86
C ASN A 531 -24.81 30.02 6.76
N ASP A 532 -23.91 29.45 7.58
CA ASP A 532 -23.00 30.23 8.41
C ASP A 532 -21.85 30.83 7.57
N ASN A 533 -21.53 32.11 7.80
CA ASN A 533 -20.48 32.79 7.02
C ASN A 533 -19.09 32.18 7.26
N GLY A 534 -18.79 31.67 8.45
CA GLY A 534 -17.54 30.99 8.76
C GLY A 534 -17.42 29.66 8.00
N VAL A 535 -18.52 28.91 7.90
CA VAL A 535 -18.58 27.68 7.09
C VAL A 535 -18.39 27.99 5.60
N GLN A 536 -19.07 29.01 5.08
CA GLN A 536 -18.91 29.46 3.69
C GLN A 536 -17.48 29.97 3.41
N GLN A 537 -16.88 30.71 4.34
CA GLN A 537 -15.49 31.14 4.24
C GLN A 537 -14.52 29.95 4.21
N CYS A 538 -14.75 28.93 5.04
CA CYS A 538 -13.95 27.71 5.03
C CYS A 538 -14.12 26.91 3.74
N PHE A 539 -15.35 26.82 3.21
CA PHE A 539 -15.62 26.18 1.93
C PHE A 539 -14.91 26.88 0.75
N ASN A 540 -14.85 28.21 0.74
CA ASN A 540 -14.12 28.98 -0.27
C ASN A 540 -12.61 28.75 -0.26
N ARG A 541 -12.08 28.20 0.84
CA ARG A 541 -10.67 27.79 1.01
C ARG A 541 -10.48 26.27 0.91
N SER A 542 -11.44 25.56 0.31
CA SER A 542 -11.43 24.10 0.16
C SER A 542 -10.27 23.54 -0.69
N ASN A 543 -9.47 24.38 -1.34
CA ASN A 543 -8.22 23.96 -1.96
C ASN A 543 -7.09 23.69 -0.93
N GLU A 544 -7.24 24.16 0.32
CA GLU A 544 -6.25 23.98 1.39
C GLU A 544 -6.41 22.66 2.18
N TYR A 545 -7.49 21.92 1.93
CA TYR A 545 -7.78 20.63 2.57
C TYR A 545 -8.49 19.69 1.59
N GLN A 546 -8.73 18.44 2.02
CA GLN A 546 -9.29 17.41 1.14
C GLN A 546 -10.82 17.40 1.22
N LEU A 547 -11.50 18.04 0.27
CA LEU A 547 -12.97 18.07 0.16
C LEU A 547 -13.46 17.45 -1.15
N ASN A 548 -14.63 16.81 -1.12
CA ASN A 548 -15.29 16.30 -2.32
C ASN A 548 -15.78 17.45 -3.21
N ASP A 549 -15.56 17.36 -4.53
CA ASP A 549 -16.07 18.35 -5.49
C ASP A 549 -17.61 18.50 -5.45
N SER A 550 -18.32 17.42 -5.14
CA SER A 550 -19.79 17.40 -5.05
C SER A 550 -20.34 18.01 -3.76
N ALA A 551 -19.48 18.47 -2.83
CA ALA A 551 -19.90 18.99 -1.52
C ALA A 551 -20.95 20.11 -1.65
N LYS A 552 -20.66 21.15 -2.44
CA LYS A 552 -21.58 22.27 -2.68
C LYS A 552 -22.92 21.81 -3.24
N TYR A 553 -22.89 20.93 -4.24
CA TYR A 553 -24.09 20.43 -4.90
C TYR A 553 -25.07 19.75 -3.92
N PHE A 554 -24.55 18.90 -3.03
CA PHE A 554 -25.40 18.22 -2.04
C PHE A 554 -25.83 19.14 -0.90
N LEU A 555 -24.93 20.03 -0.43
CA LEU A 555 -25.25 20.95 0.67
C LEU A 555 -26.26 22.04 0.27
N ASP A 556 -26.26 22.46 -1.00
CA ASP A 556 -27.29 23.35 -1.56
C ASP A 556 -28.66 22.65 -1.68
N LYS A 557 -28.70 21.31 -1.64
CA LYS A 557 -29.90 20.46 -1.81
C LYS A 557 -30.38 19.80 -0.53
N LEU A 558 -29.98 20.30 0.65
CA LEU A 558 -30.34 19.68 1.93
C LEU A 558 -31.85 19.51 2.12
N ASP A 559 -32.68 20.46 1.65
CA ASP A 559 -34.14 20.35 1.71
C ASP A 559 -34.68 19.13 0.93
N GLU A 560 -34.17 18.90 -0.29
CA GLU A 560 -34.58 17.77 -1.12
C GLU A 560 -34.10 16.45 -0.51
N ILE A 561 -32.83 16.38 -0.12
CA ILE A 561 -32.17 15.18 0.41
C ILE A 561 -32.78 14.76 1.76
N GLY A 562 -33.10 15.74 2.61
CA GLY A 562 -33.71 15.52 3.92
C GLY A 562 -35.19 15.09 3.88
N SER A 563 -35.81 15.08 2.70
CA SER A 563 -37.20 14.64 2.56
C SER A 563 -37.37 13.15 2.88
N PRO A 564 -38.42 12.73 3.62
CA PRO A 564 -38.67 11.30 3.89
C PRO A 564 -38.87 10.48 2.61
N GLN A 565 -39.42 11.09 1.55
CA GLN A 565 -39.65 10.49 0.24
C GLN A 565 -38.49 10.70 -0.74
N TYR A 566 -37.34 11.18 -0.27
CA TYR A 566 -36.17 11.40 -1.13
C TYR A 566 -35.76 10.12 -1.85
N LEU A 567 -35.64 10.22 -3.17
CA LEU A 567 -35.01 9.24 -4.04
C LEU A 567 -33.96 9.99 -4.88
N PRO A 568 -32.71 9.51 -4.93
CA PRO A 568 -31.68 10.16 -5.74
C PRO A 568 -32.11 10.28 -7.20
N SER A 569 -31.79 11.41 -7.81
CA SER A 569 -31.85 11.57 -9.26
C SER A 569 -30.61 10.96 -9.93
N THR A 570 -30.64 10.77 -11.24
CA THR A 570 -29.46 10.37 -12.03
C THR A 570 -28.29 11.32 -11.80
N GLN A 571 -28.56 12.62 -11.61
CA GLN A 571 -27.53 13.62 -11.35
C GLN A 571 -26.89 13.46 -9.97
N ASP A 572 -27.68 13.04 -8.97
CA ASP A 572 -27.16 12.72 -7.64
C ASP A 572 -26.23 11.49 -7.73
N ILE A 573 -26.66 10.45 -8.45
CA ILE A 573 -25.84 9.23 -8.68
C ILE A 573 -24.51 9.58 -9.35
N LEU A 574 -24.52 10.41 -10.39
CA LEU A 574 -23.29 10.84 -11.08
C LEU A 574 -22.31 11.57 -10.15
N ARG A 575 -22.84 12.31 -9.17
CA ARG A 575 -22.07 13.11 -8.20
C ARG A 575 -21.69 12.36 -6.93
N THR A 576 -22.23 11.16 -6.70
CA THR A 576 -21.79 10.32 -5.57
C THR A 576 -20.35 9.88 -5.73
N ARG A 577 -19.61 9.94 -4.62
CA ARG A 577 -18.25 9.47 -4.46
C ARG A 577 -18.23 8.15 -3.70
N VAL A 578 -17.84 7.10 -4.40
CA VAL A 578 -17.46 5.81 -3.82
C VAL A 578 -16.01 5.56 -4.21
N LYS A 579 -15.15 5.20 -3.25
CA LYS A 579 -13.76 4.89 -3.56
C LYS A 579 -13.71 3.57 -4.33
N THR A 580 -13.32 3.63 -5.60
CA THR A 580 -13.16 2.44 -6.44
C THR A 580 -12.01 1.58 -5.94
N THR A 581 -12.31 0.37 -5.52
CA THR A 581 -11.35 -0.65 -5.13
C THR A 581 -11.39 -1.80 -6.14
N GLY A 582 -10.24 -2.17 -6.70
CA GLY A 582 -10.16 -3.22 -7.72
C GLY A 582 -10.44 -2.74 -9.13
N ILE A 583 -10.97 -3.65 -9.95
CA ILE A 583 -11.25 -3.48 -11.37
C ILE A 583 -12.74 -3.73 -11.57
N VAL A 584 -13.43 -2.77 -12.20
CA VAL A 584 -14.83 -2.89 -12.60
C VAL A 584 -14.88 -2.94 -14.12
N GLU A 585 -15.58 -3.92 -14.68
CA GLU A 585 -15.79 -4.08 -16.12
C GLU A 585 -17.27 -3.86 -16.44
N ILE A 586 -17.54 -3.10 -17.50
CA ILE A 586 -18.87 -3.01 -18.11
C ILE A 586 -18.78 -3.36 -19.59
N ASN A 587 -19.86 -3.97 -20.09
CA ASN A 587 -19.97 -4.41 -21.46
C ASN A 587 -21.24 -3.85 -22.10
N PHE A 588 -21.11 -3.27 -23.28
CA PHE A 588 -22.25 -2.77 -24.06
C PHE A 588 -21.94 -2.81 -25.56
N THR A 589 -22.98 -2.77 -26.38
CA THR A 589 -22.86 -2.74 -27.84
C THR A 589 -23.19 -1.36 -28.36
N PHE A 590 -22.36 -0.81 -29.24
CA PHE A 590 -22.57 0.50 -29.86
C PHE A 590 -21.99 0.53 -31.27
N LYS A 591 -22.75 1.03 -32.26
CA LYS A 591 -22.36 1.05 -33.69
C LYS A 591 -21.81 -0.29 -34.19
N ASP A 592 -22.49 -1.40 -33.86
CA ASP A 592 -22.10 -2.78 -34.20
C ASP A 592 -20.75 -3.27 -33.61
N LEU A 593 -20.17 -2.53 -32.67
CA LEU A 593 -18.99 -2.90 -31.91
C LEU A 593 -19.35 -3.31 -30.48
N ASN A 594 -18.61 -4.25 -29.93
CA ASN A 594 -18.76 -4.69 -28.54
C ASN A 594 -17.71 -4.00 -27.69
N PHE A 595 -18.14 -3.05 -26.86
CA PHE A 595 -17.25 -2.34 -25.95
C PHE A 595 -17.12 -3.09 -24.63
N ARG A 596 -15.88 -3.26 -24.19
CA ARG A 596 -15.50 -3.72 -22.85
C ARG A 596 -14.69 -2.63 -22.17
N VAL A 597 -15.30 -1.93 -21.23
CA VAL A 597 -14.70 -0.77 -20.57
C VAL A 597 -14.29 -1.14 -19.15
N PHE A 598 -13.01 -0.93 -18.83
CA PHE A 598 -12.41 -1.24 -17.55
C PHE A 598 -12.16 0.05 -16.75
N ASP A 599 -12.82 0.19 -15.60
CA ASP A 599 -12.52 1.21 -14.58
C ASP A 599 -11.61 0.61 -13.50
N VAL A 600 -10.46 1.26 -13.30
CA VAL A 600 -9.47 0.85 -12.31
C VAL A 600 -9.31 1.93 -11.24
N GLY A 601 -9.06 1.52 -10.00
CA GLY A 601 -8.79 2.47 -8.91
C GLY A 601 -7.61 3.40 -9.22
N GLY A 602 -7.82 4.72 -9.10
CA GLY A 602 -6.82 5.76 -9.43
C GLY A 602 -5.80 6.08 -8.35
N GLN A 603 -6.08 5.67 -7.11
CA GLN A 603 -5.21 5.90 -5.94
C GLN A 603 -3.92 5.10 -6.07
N ARG A 604 -2.82 5.59 -5.49
CA ARG A 604 -1.48 4.95 -5.63
C ARG A 604 -1.48 3.47 -5.23
N SER A 605 -2.20 3.11 -4.16
CA SER A 605 -2.34 1.73 -3.67
C SER A 605 -3.03 0.79 -4.66
N GLU A 606 -3.92 1.31 -5.50
CA GLU A 606 -4.71 0.51 -6.45
C GLU A 606 -3.99 0.28 -7.78
N ARG A 607 -3.00 1.12 -8.13
CA ARG A 607 -2.32 1.07 -9.44
C ARG A 607 -1.56 -0.23 -9.69
N LYS A 608 -1.15 -0.95 -8.63
CA LYS A 608 -0.51 -2.27 -8.73
C LYS A 608 -1.41 -3.30 -9.45
N LYS A 609 -2.73 -3.10 -9.46
CA LYS A 609 -3.71 -3.99 -10.10
C LYS A 609 -3.90 -3.71 -11.60
N TRP A 610 -3.44 -2.56 -12.09
CA TRP A 610 -3.70 -2.11 -13.47
C TRP A 610 -3.13 -3.06 -14.53
N ILE A 611 -1.99 -3.69 -14.24
CA ILE A 611 -1.31 -4.62 -15.15
C ILE A 611 -2.20 -5.79 -15.58
N HIS A 612 -3.18 -6.19 -14.75
CA HIS A 612 -4.14 -7.25 -15.08
C HIS A 612 -5.10 -6.88 -16.22
N CYS A 613 -5.14 -5.61 -16.63
CA CYS A 613 -6.02 -5.13 -17.68
C CYS A 613 -5.26 -4.71 -18.96
N PHE A 614 -3.92 -4.77 -18.98
CA PHE A 614 -3.10 -4.14 -20.04
C PHE A 614 -3.00 -4.95 -21.33
N GLU A 615 -3.31 -6.25 -21.30
CA GLU A 615 -3.28 -7.10 -22.50
C GLU A 615 -4.41 -6.73 -23.46
N ASP A 616 -4.09 -6.64 -24.76
CA ASP A 616 -5.03 -6.44 -25.87
C ASP A 616 -5.97 -5.22 -25.70
N VAL A 617 -5.46 -4.13 -25.11
CA VAL A 617 -6.20 -2.86 -25.01
C VAL A 617 -6.21 -2.15 -26.37
N THR A 618 -7.41 -1.88 -26.89
CA THR A 618 -7.61 -1.16 -28.15
C THR A 618 -7.23 0.32 -28.00
N ALA A 619 -7.73 0.98 -26.95
CA ALA A 619 -7.42 2.36 -26.65
C ALA A 619 -7.48 2.66 -25.15
N ILE A 620 -6.71 3.66 -24.72
CA ILE A 620 -6.72 4.18 -23.35
C ILE A 620 -7.48 5.50 -23.33
N ILE A 621 -8.40 5.66 -22.39
CA ILE A 621 -8.97 6.95 -22.03
C ILE A 621 -8.29 7.40 -20.73
N PHE A 622 -7.37 8.34 -20.85
CA PHE A 622 -6.68 8.93 -19.71
C PHE A 622 -7.42 10.20 -19.26
N ILE A 623 -7.84 10.24 -18.00
CA ILE A 623 -8.69 11.30 -17.46
C ILE A 623 -7.87 12.14 -16.47
N VAL A 624 -7.86 13.45 -16.73
CA VAL A 624 -7.21 14.49 -15.93
C VAL A 624 -8.28 15.39 -15.33
N ALA A 625 -8.17 15.70 -14.04
CA ALA A 625 -9.00 16.73 -13.43
C ALA A 625 -8.35 18.11 -13.59
N LEU A 626 -8.93 18.97 -14.44
CA LEU A 626 -8.43 20.33 -14.64
C LEU A 626 -8.48 21.15 -13.36
N SER A 627 -9.49 20.95 -12.52
CA SER A 627 -9.70 21.72 -11.29
C SER A 627 -8.69 21.43 -10.17
N GLU A 628 -7.80 20.44 -10.31
CA GLU A 628 -6.91 19.98 -9.23
C GLU A 628 -5.51 20.64 -9.25
N TYR A 629 -5.28 21.66 -10.09
CA TYR A 629 -3.98 22.34 -10.22
C TYR A 629 -3.51 23.03 -8.94
N ASP A 630 -4.42 23.41 -8.04
CA ASP A 630 -4.09 24.11 -6.78
C ASP A 630 -4.27 23.24 -5.54
N GLN A 631 -4.28 21.92 -5.71
CA GLN A 631 -4.49 20.93 -4.63
C GLN A 631 -3.31 19.95 -4.51
N VAL A 632 -3.17 19.38 -3.32
CA VAL A 632 -2.21 18.31 -3.01
C VAL A 632 -2.91 16.96 -2.90
N LEU A 633 -2.16 15.85 -3.05
CA LEU A 633 -2.71 14.50 -2.95
C LEU A 633 -3.28 14.21 -1.55
N VAL A 634 -4.27 13.32 -1.50
CA VAL A 634 -4.79 12.81 -0.22
C VAL A 634 -3.74 11.92 0.45
N GLU A 635 -3.00 11.15 -0.35
CA GLU A 635 -1.97 10.24 0.15
C GLU A 635 -0.68 10.95 0.58
N ASP A 636 -0.45 12.18 0.09
CA ASP A 636 0.77 12.97 0.32
C ASP A 636 0.46 14.47 0.21
N GLU A 637 0.48 15.16 1.35
CA GLU A 637 0.17 16.60 1.48
C GLU A 637 1.23 17.53 0.83
N THR A 638 2.29 16.99 0.23
CA THR A 638 3.34 17.78 -0.43
C THR A 638 3.28 17.74 -1.95
N THR A 639 2.77 16.66 -2.54
CA THR A 639 2.72 16.49 -3.99
C THR A 639 1.47 17.14 -4.56
N ASN A 640 1.65 18.08 -5.48
CA ASN A 640 0.56 18.67 -6.26
C ASN A 640 -0.14 17.61 -7.14
N ARG A 641 -1.48 17.62 -7.16
CA ARG A 641 -2.28 16.62 -7.88
C ARG A 641 -2.11 16.67 -9.40
N MET A 642 -2.00 17.86 -9.99
CA MET A 642 -1.78 18.02 -11.43
C MET A 642 -0.40 17.50 -11.85
N HIS A 643 0.63 17.74 -11.03
CA HIS A 643 1.97 17.18 -11.27
C HIS A 643 2.00 15.66 -11.14
N GLU A 644 1.29 15.08 -10.16
CA GLU A 644 1.10 13.63 -10.09
C GLU A 644 0.42 13.09 -11.35
N SER A 645 -0.62 13.78 -11.83
CA SER A 645 -1.33 13.39 -13.05
C SER A 645 -0.42 13.43 -14.29
N LEU A 646 0.44 14.45 -14.41
CA LEU A 646 1.44 14.55 -15.49
C LEU A 646 2.47 13.41 -15.43
N ARG A 647 3.02 13.11 -14.25
CA ARG A 647 3.97 11.99 -14.07
C ARG A 647 3.33 10.65 -14.40
N LEU A 648 2.09 10.46 -13.95
CA LEU A 648 1.32 9.27 -14.25
C LEU A 648 1.07 9.15 -15.75
N PHE A 649 0.71 10.25 -16.41
CA PHE A 649 0.52 10.27 -17.86
C PHE A 649 1.82 9.92 -18.61
N ASP A 650 2.96 10.53 -18.27
CA ASP A 650 4.27 10.20 -18.85
C ASP A 650 4.58 8.69 -18.73
N SER A 651 4.32 8.10 -17.56
CA SER A 651 4.56 6.67 -17.31
C SER A 651 3.68 5.73 -18.13
N ILE A 652 2.44 6.15 -18.46
CA ILE A 652 1.49 5.38 -19.26
C ILE A 652 1.75 5.60 -20.75
N CYS A 653 1.89 6.87 -21.16
CA CYS A 653 2.11 7.26 -22.55
C CYS A 653 3.39 6.62 -23.11
N ASN A 654 4.42 6.49 -22.30
CA ASN A 654 5.71 5.94 -22.70
C ASN A 654 5.92 4.48 -22.23
N ASN A 655 4.86 3.79 -21.83
CA ASN A 655 4.93 2.39 -21.39
C ASN A 655 5.11 1.44 -22.59
N LYS A 656 5.96 0.41 -22.41
CA LYS A 656 6.19 -0.65 -23.41
C LYS A 656 4.93 -1.46 -23.75
N TRP A 657 3.99 -1.59 -22.81
CA TRP A 657 2.71 -2.26 -23.07
C TRP A 657 1.81 -1.47 -24.04
N PHE A 658 2.03 -0.16 -24.18
CA PHE A 658 1.12 0.73 -24.90
C PHE A 658 1.76 1.42 -26.10
N VAL A 659 2.85 0.89 -26.64
CA VAL A 659 3.58 1.54 -27.75
C VAL A 659 2.65 1.83 -28.94
N ASN A 660 1.81 0.86 -29.31
CA ASN A 660 0.88 0.94 -30.43
C ASN A 660 -0.56 1.24 -29.99
N THR A 661 -0.79 1.54 -28.71
CA THR A 661 -2.14 1.80 -28.18
C THR A 661 -2.46 3.28 -28.32
N SER A 662 -3.62 3.59 -28.92
CA SER A 662 -4.12 4.96 -29.05
C SER A 662 -4.47 5.53 -27.67
N ILE A 663 -4.17 6.81 -27.44
CA ILE A 663 -4.48 7.48 -26.17
C ILE A 663 -5.43 8.64 -26.44
N ILE A 664 -6.56 8.61 -25.74
CA ILE A 664 -7.53 9.70 -25.68
C ILE A 664 -7.36 10.37 -24.33
N LEU A 665 -7.12 11.67 -24.34
CA LEU A 665 -6.93 12.49 -23.15
C LEU A 665 -8.21 13.28 -22.85
N PHE A 666 -8.85 12.99 -21.73
CA PHE A 666 -9.97 13.77 -21.21
C PHE A 666 -9.48 14.77 -20.17
N LEU A 667 -9.59 16.05 -20.51
CA LEU A 667 -9.41 17.16 -19.59
C LEU A 667 -10.75 17.47 -18.93
N ASN A 668 -11.03 16.73 -17.86
CA ASN A 668 -12.31 16.69 -17.15
C ASN A 668 -12.43 17.81 -16.11
N LYS A 669 -13.63 18.00 -15.57
CA LYS A 669 -13.99 19.04 -14.58
C LYS A 669 -13.78 20.45 -15.13
N LYS A 670 -14.03 20.64 -16.43
CA LYS A 670 -13.86 21.94 -17.10
C LYS A 670 -14.76 23.03 -16.52
N ASP A 671 -15.92 22.65 -15.99
CA ASP A 671 -16.88 23.49 -15.27
C ASP A 671 -16.27 24.04 -13.97
N LEU A 672 -15.72 23.16 -13.13
CA LEU A 672 -15.07 23.56 -11.88
C LEU A 672 -13.79 24.35 -12.13
N PHE A 673 -13.06 24.01 -13.20
CA PHE A 673 -11.88 24.75 -13.62
C PHE A 673 -12.22 26.19 -14.04
N ALA A 674 -13.29 26.38 -14.83
CA ALA A 674 -13.74 27.70 -15.27
C ALA A 674 -14.10 28.63 -14.10
N GLU A 675 -14.71 28.11 -13.03
CA GLU A 675 -14.94 28.90 -11.82
C GLU A 675 -13.62 29.19 -11.09
N LYS A 676 -12.80 28.15 -10.87
CA LYS A 676 -11.64 28.23 -9.99
C LYS A 676 -10.51 29.11 -10.54
N ILE A 677 -10.25 29.08 -11.85
CA ILE A 677 -9.17 29.86 -12.50
C ILE A 677 -9.32 31.37 -12.28
N THR A 678 -10.56 31.85 -12.08
CA THR A 678 -10.83 33.27 -11.79
C THR A 678 -10.38 33.71 -10.39
N ARG A 679 -10.12 32.76 -9.47
CA ARG A 679 -9.78 33.01 -8.06
C ARG A 679 -8.39 32.52 -7.67
N SER A 680 -7.85 31.52 -8.38
CA SER A 680 -6.58 30.87 -8.07
C SER A 680 -5.72 30.83 -9.35
N SER A 681 -4.57 31.50 -9.33
CA SER A 681 -3.72 31.59 -10.53
C SER A 681 -3.08 30.24 -10.87
N LEU A 682 -3.00 29.90 -12.15
CA LEU A 682 -2.38 28.66 -12.65
C LEU A 682 -0.89 28.58 -12.27
N ARG A 683 -0.24 29.72 -12.07
CA ARG A 683 1.17 29.83 -11.66
C ARG A 683 1.50 29.16 -10.32
N LYS A 684 0.51 28.84 -9.48
CA LYS A 684 0.71 28.03 -8.28
C LYS A 684 1.17 26.60 -8.62
N CYS A 685 0.69 26.08 -9.75
CA CYS A 685 1.07 24.78 -10.28
C CYS A 685 2.25 24.91 -11.25
N PHE A 686 2.19 25.88 -12.15
CA PHE A 686 3.15 26.08 -13.23
C PHE A 686 3.80 27.46 -13.13
N PRO A 687 4.84 27.66 -12.31
CA PRO A 687 5.48 28.97 -12.11
C PRO A 687 5.95 29.62 -13.42
N GLU A 688 6.28 28.81 -14.42
CA GLU A 688 6.70 29.22 -15.76
C GLU A 688 5.55 29.67 -16.68
N TYR A 689 4.29 29.53 -16.27
CA TYR A 689 3.14 29.97 -17.05
C TYR A 689 3.10 31.50 -17.18
N GLN A 690 3.25 31.98 -18.42
CA GLN A 690 3.27 33.42 -18.74
C GLN A 690 1.91 33.95 -19.24
N GLY A 691 0.98 33.05 -19.56
CA GLY A 691 -0.35 33.42 -20.07
C GLY A 691 -1.26 34.03 -19.00
N LYS A 692 -2.46 34.48 -19.40
CA LYS A 692 -3.45 35.00 -18.46
C LYS A 692 -4.17 33.86 -17.74
N ASP A 693 -4.70 34.14 -16.55
CA ASP A 693 -5.55 33.20 -15.82
C ASP A 693 -6.99 33.20 -16.39
N GLU A 694 -7.11 33.06 -17.71
CA GLU A 694 -8.36 32.93 -18.45
C GLU A 694 -8.59 31.46 -18.84
N TYR A 695 -9.85 31.01 -18.83
CA TYR A 695 -10.22 29.61 -19.04
C TYR A 695 -9.58 29.00 -20.29
N THR A 696 -9.73 29.67 -21.44
CA THR A 696 -9.26 29.15 -22.74
C THR A 696 -7.75 28.97 -22.74
N GLU A 697 -7.00 30.05 -22.50
CA GLU A 697 -5.52 30.04 -22.52
C GLU A 697 -4.93 29.06 -21.50
N ALA A 698 -5.47 29.05 -20.27
CA ALA A 698 -5.01 28.16 -19.22
C ALA A 698 -5.31 26.68 -19.53
N SER A 699 -6.46 26.38 -20.14
CA SER A 699 -6.81 25.01 -20.56
C SER A 699 -5.94 24.50 -21.70
N GLU A 700 -5.63 25.37 -22.68
CA GLU A 700 -4.73 25.06 -23.80
C GLU A 700 -3.30 24.84 -23.31
N TYR A 701 -2.84 25.61 -22.32
CA TYR A 701 -1.55 25.40 -21.70
C TYR A 701 -1.47 24.04 -21.00
N ILE A 702 -2.46 23.69 -20.17
CA ILE A 702 -2.49 22.38 -19.50
C ILE A 702 -2.52 21.26 -20.55
N GLN A 703 -3.33 21.39 -21.60
CA GLN A 703 -3.35 20.45 -22.71
C GLN A 703 -1.96 20.25 -23.32
N ALA A 704 -1.26 21.35 -23.63
CA ALA A 704 0.08 21.30 -24.19
C ALA A 704 1.08 20.59 -23.26
N GLN A 705 0.98 20.79 -21.95
CA GLN A 705 1.84 20.11 -20.97
C GLN A 705 1.67 18.58 -20.98
N PHE A 706 0.45 18.08 -21.15
CA PHE A 706 0.19 16.64 -21.28
C PHE A 706 0.66 16.10 -22.63
N VAL A 707 0.33 16.77 -23.73
CA VAL A 707 0.74 16.35 -25.08
C VAL A 707 2.27 16.30 -25.20
N ALA A 708 2.99 17.24 -24.57
CA ALA A 708 4.44 17.27 -24.54
C ALA A 708 5.10 16.07 -23.83
N GLN A 709 4.36 15.29 -23.03
CA GLN A 709 4.90 14.07 -22.42
C GLN A 709 5.05 12.90 -23.40
N ASN A 710 4.46 13.01 -24.60
CA ASN A 710 4.56 11.96 -25.61
C ASN A 710 5.94 11.94 -26.27
N LYS A 711 6.66 10.83 -26.12
CA LYS A 711 7.99 10.65 -26.71
C LYS A 711 7.95 9.90 -28.05
N SER A 712 6.78 9.46 -28.50
CA SER A 712 6.60 8.75 -29.77
C SER A 712 6.07 9.70 -30.84
N GLU A 713 6.77 9.79 -31.96
CA GLU A 713 6.33 10.57 -33.13
C GLU A 713 5.14 9.94 -33.87
N GLN A 714 4.88 8.64 -33.67
CA GLN A 714 3.81 7.92 -34.35
C GLN A 714 2.51 7.85 -33.54
N LYS A 715 2.58 8.05 -32.22
CA LYS A 715 1.43 7.95 -31.34
C LYS A 715 0.69 9.28 -31.32
N GLU A 716 -0.57 9.28 -31.75
CA GLU A 716 -1.44 10.45 -31.62
C GLU A 716 -2.14 10.47 -30.26
N ILE A 717 -2.26 11.65 -29.67
CA ILE A 717 -3.05 11.90 -28.46
C ILE A 717 -4.25 12.77 -28.84
N TYR A 718 -5.45 12.22 -28.69
CA TYR A 718 -6.70 12.94 -28.97
C TYR A 718 -7.21 13.60 -27.69
N CYS A 719 -7.19 14.93 -27.64
CA CYS A 719 -7.59 15.67 -26.44
C CYS A 719 -9.03 16.17 -26.52
N HIS A 720 -9.80 15.99 -25.45
CA HIS A 720 -11.15 16.53 -25.30
C HIS A 720 -11.35 17.18 -23.93
N LEU A 721 -11.92 18.40 -23.93
CA LEU A 721 -12.38 19.07 -22.71
C LEU A 721 -13.75 18.50 -22.31
N THR A 722 -13.81 17.88 -21.13
CA THR A 722 -14.99 17.15 -20.66
C THR A 722 -15.57 17.71 -19.36
N CYS A 723 -16.87 17.53 -19.20
CA CYS A 723 -17.57 17.60 -17.93
C CYS A 723 -18.27 16.24 -17.75
N ALA A 724 -17.70 15.35 -16.94
CA ALA A 724 -18.24 14.01 -16.74
C ALA A 724 -19.65 14.00 -16.11
N THR A 725 -20.08 15.11 -15.50
CA THR A 725 -21.45 15.25 -14.94
C THR A 725 -22.47 15.80 -15.95
N ASP A 726 -22.04 16.11 -17.17
CA ASP A 726 -22.88 16.55 -18.29
C ASP A 726 -23.03 15.40 -19.29
N THR A 727 -24.21 14.80 -19.33
CA THR A 727 -24.51 13.64 -20.18
C THR A 727 -24.39 13.96 -21.67
N GLN A 728 -24.79 15.16 -22.11
CA GLN A 728 -24.68 15.54 -23.53
C GLN A 728 -23.23 15.70 -23.95
N ASN A 729 -22.42 16.32 -23.08
CA ASN A 729 -21.00 16.49 -23.34
C ASN A 729 -20.27 15.13 -23.42
N VAL A 730 -20.56 14.19 -22.52
CA VAL A 730 -19.95 12.86 -22.55
C VAL A 730 -20.40 12.06 -23.77
N GLN A 731 -21.67 12.13 -24.14
CA GLN A 731 -22.18 11.46 -25.35
C GLN A 731 -21.47 11.95 -26.61
N PHE A 732 -21.40 13.28 -26.82
CA PHE A 732 -20.72 13.86 -27.97
C PHE A 732 -19.23 13.48 -28.03
N VAL A 733 -18.54 13.53 -26.89
CA VAL A 733 -17.11 13.17 -26.84
C VAL A 733 -16.90 11.68 -27.07
N PHE A 734 -17.78 10.82 -26.56
CA PHE A 734 -17.67 9.37 -26.76
C PHE A 734 -17.96 8.97 -28.21
N ASP A 735 -18.91 9.63 -28.88
CA ASP A 735 -19.17 9.43 -30.30
C ASP A 735 -17.94 9.77 -31.16
N ALA A 736 -17.29 10.91 -30.88
CA ALA A 736 -16.06 11.31 -31.55
C ALA A 736 -14.90 10.33 -31.29
N VAL A 737 -14.76 9.86 -30.05
CA VAL A 737 -13.78 8.83 -29.67
C VAL A 737 -14.02 7.52 -30.42
N THR A 738 -15.29 7.11 -30.55
CA THR A 738 -15.67 5.90 -31.26
C THR A 738 -15.29 5.97 -32.73
N ASP A 739 -15.52 7.11 -33.38
CA ASP A 739 -15.16 7.31 -34.79
C ASP A 739 -13.64 7.25 -35.02
N VAL A 740 -12.85 7.77 -34.08
CA VAL A 740 -11.38 7.65 -34.09
C VAL A 740 -10.93 6.19 -33.95
N ILE A 741 -11.52 5.45 -33.01
CA ILE A 741 -11.20 4.03 -32.79
C ILE A 741 -11.55 3.20 -34.02
N ILE A 742 -12.71 3.42 -34.62
CA ILE A 742 -13.14 2.75 -35.85
C ILE A 742 -12.14 3.05 -36.98
N THR A 743 -11.78 4.32 -37.18
CA THR A 743 -10.84 4.72 -38.23
C THR A 743 -9.48 4.04 -38.06
N ASN A 744 -8.96 3.97 -36.83
CA ASN A 744 -7.68 3.31 -36.55
C ASN A 744 -7.76 1.79 -36.72
N ASN A 745 -8.87 1.15 -36.33
CA ASN A 745 -9.08 -0.28 -36.56
C ASN A 745 -9.17 -0.62 -38.06
N LEU A 746 -9.81 0.25 -38.85
CA LEU A 746 -9.91 0.08 -40.31
C LEU A 746 -8.54 0.22 -40.99
N ARG A 747 -7.72 1.20 -40.57
CA ARG A 747 -6.32 1.35 -41.02
C ARG A 747 -5.47 0.12 -40.66
N ALA A 748 -5.57 -0.36 -39.43
CA ALA A 748 -4.84 -1.54 -38.98
C ALA A 748 -5.23 -2.82 -39.75
N SER A 749 -6.46 -2.87 -40.26
CA SER A 749 -6.98 -3.98 -41.08
C SER A 749 -6.62 -3.87 -42.57
N GLY A 750 -5.92 -2.81 -43.00
CA GLY A 750 -5.51 -2.58 -44.38
C GLY A 750 -6.67 -2.24 -45.33
N LEU A 751 -7.79 -1.75 -44.79
CA LEU A 751 -8.99 -1.34 -45.55
C LEU A 751 -8.98 0.15 -45.92
N TYR A 752 -7.94 0.90 -45.54
CA TYR A 752 -7.81 2.34 -45.73
C TYR A 752 -6.40 2.74 -46.16
#